data_AF-A0A096M8C8-F1
#
_entry.id   AF-A0A096M8C8-F1
#
_cell.length_a   1.000
_cell.length_b   1.000
_cell.length_c   1.000
_cell.angle_alpha   90.00
_cell.angle_beta   90.00
_cell.angle_gamma   90.00
#
_symmetry.space_group_name_H-M   'P 1'
#
loop_
_entity.id
_entity.type
_entity.pdbx_description
1 polymer ?
#
loop_
_entity_poly.entity_id
_entity_poly.type
_entity_poly.pdbx_seq_one_letter_code
_entity_poly.pdbx_strand_id
1 'polypeptide(L)'
;MEMFSKLSGMLLNALETREPTADLLDSFIDHWRSITNYYIQTTDDSRPASQTDIPWRLRQMTDILVYEEKQQEEPGRCLEFLLQNRLLETLCTLGKAQYPPGMSQQVLLFFSRLLSQMQKPLLQLVPVRTPVQKLIGLCALPGSCTEKEEAQFLLAVCSRVSQDPHMLRYILQPPDRLLASNQSTDAASCQSEASASSAVQSERGLLWVLLQLSSSQRPAVRLKACEGLLQLASLLDVGPPCPPCPAGPPCPPCPPGPPGELWAAAAQLGQLLAGRLQELYSLLPLEELQASELRSWPRPSWRSESQADHMTRFLTWLDFLDELTADAPQALSLQVSQCVLQRWLMETLRPQLLNACQRSVLVSTSVLCCVVRLVRSPSLLDQLLEFLLRTPSVLQLLLRHCDHASDQISMASLSLVDELLQKPHRDVLDTLVLCFLESRHYLTSPAGGAEDQQPDSDGSNDGQDPEDDPFFSDGFPDDHLPPPRLHQPAAPGSAADIINSFLGLVPVQVRSAHLLQDGGYESYVLDARSLVSQCQALSLQWVWPQTPPPPPTCSSGEEAHFFEGHLLRVLFERLGRMLQQPYEVNLQLTGILSRLCAFSHPLLDEYLLDPFIHLSAGSRSLFAVLVRVVGELMERIQHVADLPQRLLDTRRHLLGLHLDAR
;
A
#
# COMPACT_ATOMS: atom_id res chain seq x y z
N MET A 1 -33.80 -66.40 16.99
CA MET A 1 -34.20 -65.11 17.60
C MET A 1 -33.74 -64.96 19.05
N GLU A 2 -33.72 -66.02 19.87
CA GLU A 2 -33.33 -65.92 21.29
C GLU A 2 -31.84 -65.59 21.56
N MET A 3 -30.92 -65.96 20.65
CA MET A 3 -29.51 -65.55 20.81
C MET A 3 -29.30 -64.06 20.56
N PHE A 4 -30.09 -63.46 19.67
CA PHE A 4 -30.02 -62.03 19.37
C PHE A 4 -30.65 -61.19 20.49
N SER A 5 -31.73 -61.67 21.12
CA SER A 5 -32.31 -61.00 22.29
C SER A 5 -31.41 -61.10 23.52
N LYS A 6 -30.70 -62.22 23.72
CA LYS A 6 -29.67 -62.34 24.76
C LYS A 6 -28.46 -61.44 24.49
N LEU A 7 -27.98 -61.35 23.26
CA LEU A 7 -26.88 -60.47 22.90
C LEU A 7 -27.27 -58.99 23.05
N SER A 8 -28.49 -58.63 22.63
CA SER A 8 -29.04 -57.30 22.80
C SER A 8 -29.27 -56.96 24.28
N GLY A 9 -29.71 -57.91 25.10
CA GLY A 9 -29.84 -57.75 26.55
C GLY A 9 -28.50 -57.68 27.28
N MET A 10 -27.47 -58.36 26.80
CA MET A 10 -26.10 -58.24 27.30
C MET A 10 -25.45 -56.92 26.90
N LEU A 11 -25.71 -56.40 25.69
CA LEU A 11 -25.28 -55.08 25.24
C LEU A 11 -26.04 -53.97 25.97
N LEU A 12 -27.33 -54.15 26.26
CA LEU A 12 -28.12 -53.22 27.07
C LEU A 12 -27.62 -53.21 28.52
N ASN A 13 -27.34 -54.39 29.11
CA ASN A 13 -26.71 -54.49 30.43
C ASN A 13 -25.28 -53.94 30.43
N ALA A 14 -24.51 -54.07 29.34
CA ALA A 14 -23.18 -53.49 29.23
C ALA A 14 -23.20 -51.95 29.06
N LEU A 15 -24.28 -51.42 28.48
CA LEU A 15 -24.58 -49.99 28.40
C LEU A 15 -25.16 -49.44 29.71
N GLU A 16 -25.87 -50.27 30.49
CA GLU A 16 -26.43 -49.93 31.82
C GLU A 16 -25.44 -50.15 32.97
N THR A 17 -24.44 -51.02 32.81
CA THR A 17 -23.20 -50.94 33.60
C THR A 17 -22.45 -49.70 33.15
N ARG A 18 -22.88 -48.55 33.69
CA ARG A 18 -22.02 -47.39 33.82
C ARG A 18 -20.66 -47.91 34.23
N GLU A 19 -19.65 -47.73 33.36
CA GLU A 19 -18.27 -47.77 33.78
C GLU A 19 -18.20 -46.99 35.09
N PRO A 20 -17.54 -47.52 36.16
CA PRO A 20 -17.47 -46.81 37.42
C PRO A 20 -17.03 -45.40 37.06
N THR A 21 -17.81 -44.40 37.46
CA THR A 21 -17.50 -42.99 37.22
C THR A 21 -16.14 -42.75 37.84
N ALA A 22 -15.07 -42.97 37.07
CA ALA A 22 -13.72 -42.78 37.52
C ALA A 22 -13.68 -41.32 37.98
N ASP A 23 -13.28 -41.10 39.23
CA ASP A 23 -13.16 -39.75 39.73
C ASP A 23 -12.23 -39.01 38.76
N LEU A 24 -12.76 -37.99 38.08
CA LEU A 24 -12.04 -37.26 37.05
C LEU A 24 -10.75 -36.70 37.63
N LEU A 25 -10.78 -36.31 38.90
CA LEU A 25 -9.62 -35.82 39.64
C LEU A 25 -8.56 -36.91 39.83
N ASP A 26 -8.94 -38.11 40.28
CA ASP A 26 -7.99 -39.22 40.46
C ASP A 26 -7.36 -39.61 39.14
N SER A 27 -8.16 -39.72 38.07
CA SER A 27 -7.66 -39.97 36.73
C SER A 27 -6.68 -38.87 36.29
N PHE A 28 -7.02 -37.60 36.47
CA PHE A 28 -6.15 -36.47 36.14
C PHE A 28 -4.81 -36.54 36.89
N ILE A 29 -4.85 -36.80 38.20
CA ILE A 29 -3.67 -36.92 39.05
C ILE A 29 -2.81 -38.11 38.61
N ASP A 30 -3.40 -39.24 38.26
CA ASP A 30 -2.66 -40.42 37.80
C ASP A 30 -1.95 -40.17 36.46
N HIS A 31 -2.58 -39.43 35.54
CA HIS A 31 -1.91 -39.00 34.31
C HIS A 31 -0.70 -38.11 34.61
N TRP A 32 -0.84 -37.15 35.52
CA TRP A 32 0.27 -36.29 35.95
C TRP A 32 1.40 -37.08 36.65
N ARG A 33 1.05 -37.98 37.58
CA ARG A 33 2.01 -38.87 38.25
C ARG A 33 2.75 -39.75 37.24
N SER A 34 2.08 -40.23 36.20
CA SER A 34 2.75 -41.01 35.14
C SER A 34 3.78 -40.18 34.38
N ILE A 35 3.53 -38.88 34.16
CA ILE A 35 4.50 -37.97 33.52
C ILE A 35 5.68 -37.74 34.46
N THR A 36 5.47 -37.44 35.73
CA THR A 36 6.57 -37.19 36.67
C THR A 36 7.37 -38.46 36.97
N ASN A 37 6.72 -39.62 37.07
CA ASN A 37 7.37 -40.91 37.25
C ASN A 37 8.32 -41.26 36.10
N TYR A 38 8.04 -40.82 34.86
CA TYR A 38 8.99 -40.95 33.75
C TYR A 38 10.34 -40.36 34.16
N TYR A 39 10.37 -39.10 34.61
CA TYR A 39 11.60 -38.40 35.01
C TYR A 39 12.29 -39.00 36.24
N ILE A 40 11.56 -39.75 37.07
CA ILE A 40 12.12 -40.42 38.25
C ILE A 40 12.72 -41.78 37.88
N GLN A 41 12.10 -42.50 36.95
CA GLN A 41 12.42 -43.91 36.64
C GLN A 41 13.35 -44.07 35.43
N THR A 42 13.34 -43.16 34.46
CA THR A 42 14.14 -43.35 33.23
C THR A 42 15.63 -43.13 33.47
N THR A 43 16.42 -44.10 32.99
CA THR A 43 17.89 -44.10 32.90
C THR A 43 18.41 -43.96 31.47
N ASP A 44 17.51 -43.87 30.48
CA ASP A 44 17.84 -43.80 29.04
C ASP A 44 17.67 -42.36 28.53
N ASP A 45 18.81 -41.67 28.40
CA ASP A 45 18.90 -40.23 28.17
C ASP A 45 18.52 -39.79 26.74
N SER A 46 18.22 -40.73 25.84
CA SER A 46 18.18 -40.46 24.38
C SER A 46 16.81 -40.59 23.72
N ARG A 47 15.82 -41.21 24.36
CA ARG A 47 14.51 -41.46 23.74
C ARG A 47 13.71 -40.15 23.62
N PRO A 48 13.25 -39.75 22.42
CA PRO A 48 12.52 -38.50 22.24
C PRO A 48 11.13 -38.56 22.87
N ALA A 49 10.64 -37.42 23.35
CA ALA A 49 9.34 -37.26 24.01
C ALA A 49 8.17 -37.79 23.16
N SER A 50 8.25 -37.68 21.83
CA SER A 50 7.21 -38.17 20.91
C SER A 50 7.01 -39.68 20.94
N GLN A 51 8.03 -40.43 21.38
CA GLN A 51 8.01 -41.89 21.46
C GLN A 51 7.69 -42.41 22.86
N THR A 52 7.42 -41.54 23.83
CA THR A 52 7.03 -41.94 25.18
C THR A 52 5.51 -41.83 25.35
N ASP A 53 5.00 -42.17 26.53
CA ASP A 53 3.57 -41.97 26.86
C ASP A 53 3.24 -40.51 27.18
N ILE A 54 4.23 -39.64 27.36
CA ILE A 54 4.06 -38.23 27.76
C ILE A 54 3.06 -37.49 26.84
N PRO A 55 3.15 -37.56 25.50
CA PRO A 55 2.21 -36.89 24.61
C PRO A 55 0.77 -37.37 24.81
N TRP A 56 0.58 -38.66 25.03
CA TRP A 56 -0.75 -39.23 25.27
C TRP A 56 -1.30 -38.78 26.64
N ARG A 57 -0.47 -38.83 27.69
CA ARG A 57 -0.85 -38.41 29.05
C ARG A 57 -1.25 -36.93 29.09
N LEU A 58 -0.47 -36.06 28.46
CA LEU A 58 -0.77 -34.62 28.36
C LEU A 58 -2.09 -34.36 27.64
N ARG A 59 -2.37 -35.10 26.55
CA ARG A 59 -3.65 -34.99 25.84
C ARG A 59 -4.83 -35.38 26.72
N GLN A 60 -4.73 -36.52 27.40
CA GLN A 60 -5.79 -36.97 28.31
C GLN A 60 -6.05 -35.96 29.44
N MET A 61 -4.99 -35.35 30.00
CA MET A 61 -5.16 -34.28 30.99
C MET A 61 -5.96 -33.10 30.42
N THR A 62 -5.68 -32.65 29.19
CA THR A 62 -6.47 -31.59 28.55
C THR A 62 -7.91 -32.03 28.28
N ASP A 63 -8.12 -33.25 27.77
CA ASP A 63 -9.45 -33.78 27.46
C ASP A 63 -10.32 -33.88 28.73
N ILE A 64 -9.74 -34.28 29.87
CA ILE A 64 -10.41 -34.30 31.18
C ILE A 64 -10.83 -32.90 31.61
N LEU A 65 -9.96 -31.89 31.48
CA LEU A 65 -10.28 -30.50 31.85
C LEU A 65 -11.43 -29.93 30.99
N VAL A 66 -11.39 -30.19 29.68
CA VAL A 66 -12.43 -29.75 28.74
C VAL A 66 -13.75 -30.48 29.02
N TYR A 67 -13.70 -31.77 29.37
CA TYR A 67 -14.88 -32.53 29.76
C TYR A 67 -15.46 -32.00 31.07
N GLU A 68 -14.64 -31.76 32.08
CA GLU A 68 -15.04 -31.22 33.39
C GLU A 68 -15.73 -29.86 33.24
N GLU A 69 -15.18 -28.95 32.44
CA GLU A 69 -15.78 -27.63 32.17
C GLU A 69 -17.17 -27.73 31.52
N LYS A 70 -17.42 -28.73 30.68
CA LYS A 70 -18.74 -28.93 30.07
C LYS A 70 -19.79 -29.44 31.05
N GLN A 71 -19.37 -30.08 32.14
CA GLN A 71 -20.28 -30.66 33.14
C GLN A 71 -20.68 -29.67 34.23
N GLN A 72 -19.85 -28.66 34.53
CA GLN A 72 -20.02 -27.74 35.65
C GLN A 72 -19.60 -26.30 35.31
N GLU A 73 -20.39 -25.32 35.73
CA GLU A 73 -20.08 -23.89 35.51
C GLU A 73 -18.90 -23.40 36.38
N GLU A 74 -18.80 -23.86 37.62
CA GLU A 74 -17.72 -23.51 38.56
C GLU A 74 -16.37 -24.13 38.16
N PRO A 75 -15.21 -23.56 38.56
CA PRO A 75 -13.91 -24.20 38.32
C PRO A 75 -13.92 -25.61 38.89
N GLY A 76 -13.78 -26.60 38.01
CA GLY A 76 -13.80 -27.99 38.42
C GLY A 76 -12.53 -28.36 39.18
N ARG A 77 -12.61 -29.45 39.95
CA ARG A 77 -11.55 -29.90 40.86
C ARG A 77 -10.23 -30.19 40.13
N CYS A 78 -10.28 -30.65 38.88
CA CYS A 78 -9.07 -30.90 38.08
C CYS A 78 -8.36 -29.59 37.73
N LEU A 79 -9.11 -28.55 37.34
CA LEU A 79 -8.55 -27.23 37.07
C LEU A 79 -7.94 -26.61 38.33
N GLU A 80 -8.64 -26.70 39.47
CA GLU A 80 -8.11 -26.23 40.76
C GLU A 80 -6.81 -26.93 41.13
N PHE A 81 -6.76 -28.26 40.99
CA PHE A 81 -5.56 -29.04 41.25
C PHE A 81 -4.39 -28.61 40.35
N LEU A 82 -4.63 -28.38 39.05
CA LEU A 82 -3.63 -27.90 38.11
C LEU A 82 -3.05 -26.54 38.52
N LEU A 83 -3.89 -25.62 38.98
CA LEU A 83 -3.50 -24.27 39.38
C LEU A 83 -2.77 -24.27 40.74
N GLN A 84 -3.31 -24.95 41.74
CA GLN A 84 -2.75 -25.01 43.10
C GLN A 84 -1.37 -25.68 43.12
N ASN A 85 -1.19 -26.76 42.36
CA ASN A 85 0.09 -27.49 42.29
C ASN A 85 1.07 -26.91 41.27
N ARG A 86 0.74 -25.77 40.63
CA ARG A 86 1.59 -25.08 39.64
C ARG A 86 2.11 -26.00 38.54
N LEU A 87 1.26 -26.89 38.04
CA LEU A 87 1.67 -27.88 37.04
C LEU A 87 2.13 -27.21 35.75
N LEU A 88 1.50 -26.09 35.39
CA LEU A 88 1.89 -25.27 34.23
C LEU A 88 3.30 -24.69 34.36
N GLU A 89 3.72 -24.24 35.56
CA GLU A 89 5.09 -23.78 35.78
C GLU A 89 6.08 -24.93 35.62
N THR A 90 5.73 -26.10 36.18
CA THR A 90 6.54 -27.32 36.05
C THR A 90 6.70 -27.69 34.57
N LEU A 91 5.61 -27.69 33.79
CA LEU A 91 5.68 -27.94 32.35
C LEU A 91 6.57 -26.95 31.61
N CYS A 92 6.55 -25.66 31.96
CA CYS A 92 7.48 -24.69 31.37
C CYS A 92 8.95 -25.04 31.69
N THR A 93 9.25 -25.49 32.91
CA THR A 93 10.62 -25.91 33.27
C THR A 93 11.06 -27.15 32.49
N LEU A 94 10.17 -28.15 32.33
CA LEU A 94 10.44 -29.34 31.53
C LEU A 94 10.64 -28.99 30.04
N GLY A 95 9.80 -28.10 29.51
CA GLY A 95 9.94 -27.60 28.13
C GLY A 95 11.26 -26.87 27.90
N LYS A 96 11.67 -26.00 28.84
CA LYS A 96 12.95 -25.28 28.79
C LYS A 96 14.15 -26.23 28.87
N ALA A 97 14.05 -27.29 29.67
CA ALA A 97 15.09 -28.31 29.80
C ALA A 97 15.29 -29.13 28.52
N GLN A 98 14.28 -29.17 27.62
CA GLN A 98 14.27 -30.00 26.40
C GLN A 98 14.59 -31.48 26.65
N TYR A 99 14.34 -31.95 27.87
CA TYR A 99 14.54 -33.34 28.28
C TYR A 99 13.18 -33.94 28.62
N PRO A 100 12.83 -35.13 28.09
CA PRO A 100 13.50 -35.82 26.98
C PRO A 100 13.47 -34.99 25.67
N PRO A 101 14.32 -35.29 24.67
CA PRO A 101 14.39 -34.52 23.42
C PRO A 101 13.01 -34.31 22.78
N GLY A 102 12.67 -33.06 22.45
CA GLY A 102 11.35 -32.70 21.91
C GLY A 102 10.26 -32.43 22.96
N MET A 103 10.61 -32.36 24.26
CA MET A 103 9.65 -32.01 25.31
C MET A 103 9.03 -30.60 25.13
N SER A 104 9.80 -29.62 24.63
CA SER A 104 9.30 -28.28 24.31
C SER A 104 8.12 -28.32 23.33
N GLN A 105 8.19 -29.17 22.30
CA GLN A 105 7.11 -29.40 21.35
C GLN A 105 5.83 -29.88 22.06
N GLN A 106 5.95 -30.83 22.99
CA GLN A 106 4.79 -31.39 23.71
C GLN A 106 4.18 -30.37 24.67
N VAL A 107 5.01 -29.55 25.32
CA VAL A 107 4.55 -28.46 26.18
C VAL A 107 3.80 -27.41 25.36
N LEU A 108 4.36 -26.95 24.23
CA LEU A 108 3.68 -25.99 23.35
C LEU A 108 2.34 -26.53 22.87
N LEU A 109 2.28 -27.79 22.42
CA LEU A 109 1.02 -28.43 22.01
C LEU A 109 -0.01 -28.51 23.14
N PHE A 110 0.42 -28.83 24.37
CA PHE A 110 -0.45 -28.85 25.54
C PHE A 110 -1.03 -27.46 25.80
N PHE A 111 -0.19 -26.42 25.84
CA PHE A 111 -0.65 -25.04 26.05
C PHE A 111 -1.53 -24.54 24.91
N SER A 112 -1.21 -24.85 23.64
CA SER A 112 -2.07 -24.52 22.50
C SER A 112 -3.45 -25.12 22.67
N ARG A 113 -3.55 -26.41 23.03
CA ARG A 113 -4.85 -27.08 23.20
C ARG A 113 -5.62 -26.54 24.39
N LEU A 114 -4.95 -26.38 25.54
CA LEU A 114 -5.55 -25.82 26.75
C LEU A 114 -6.15 -24.45 26.45
N LEU A 115 -5.36 -23.56 25.82
CA LEU A 115 -5.82 -22.24 25.44
C LEU A 115 -6.89 -22.30 24.35
N SER A 116 -6.84 -23.18 23.36
CA SER A 116 -7.84 -23.20 22.28
C SER A 116 -9.17 -23.87 22.67
N GLN A 117 -9.18 -24.82 23.60
CA GLN A 117 -10.36 -25.65 23.87
C GLN A 117 -11.17 -25.24 25.11
N MET A 118 -10.52 -24.63 26.11
CA MET A 118 -11.20 -24.21 27.36
C MET A 118 -12.01 -22.93 27.13
N GLN A 119 -13.26 -22.87 27.56
CA GLN A 119 -14.12 -21.69 27.38
C GLN A 119 -13.85 -20.61 28.44
N LYS A 120 -13.45 -21.01 29.65
CA LYS A 120 -13.11 -20.08 30.74
C LYS A 120 -11.96 -19.14 30.35
N PRO A 121 -11.97 -17.87 30.83
CA PRO A 121 -10.95 -16.87 30.51
C PRO A 121 -9.63 -17.14 31.25
N LEU A 122 -8.92 -18.21 30.87
CA LEU A 122 -7.76 -18.71 31.60
C LEU A 122 -6.63 -17.68 31.74
N LEU A 123 -6.46 -16.76 30.79
CA LEU A 123 -5.41 -15.74 30.83
C LEU A 123 -5.60 -14.73 31.97
N GLN A 124 -6.80 -14.56 32.51
CA GLN A 124 -7.04 -13.72 33.68
C GLN A 124 -6.37 -14.29 34.94
N LEU A 125 -6.17 -15.62 34.97
CA LEU A 125 -5.54 -16.33 36.09
C LEU A 125 -4.01 -16.17 36.03
N VAL A 126 -3.44 -15.54 37.06
CA VAL A 126 -1.97 -15.38 37.21
C VAL A 126 -1.19 -16.69 37.09
N PRO A 127 -1.65 -17.84 37.65
CA PRO A 127 -0.96 -19.13 37.52
C PRO A 127 -0.96 -19.69 36.10
N VAL A 128 -1.77 -19.16 35.18
CA VAL A 128 -1.74 -19.52 33.74
C VAL A 128 -0.97 -18.48 32.94
N ARG A 129 -1.23 -17.19 33.19
CA ARG A 129 -0.61 -16.07 32.48
C ARG A 129 0.91 -16.07 32.58
N THR A 130 1.45 -16.32 33.77
CA THR A 130 2.90 -16.30 34.00
C THR A 130 3.63 -17.43 33.24
N PRO A 131 3.17 -18.70 33.28
CA PRO A 131 3.65 -19.74 32.37
C PRO A 131 3.58 -19.38 30.88
N VAL A 132 2.48 -18.77 30.43
CA VAL A 132 2.29 -18.34 29.04
C VAL A 132 3.35 -17.31 28.64
N GLN A 133 3.58 -16.28 29.46
CA GLN A 133 4.63 -15.28 29.24
C GLN A 133 6.03 -15.92 29.19
N LYS A 134 6.32 -16.86 30.09
CA LYS A 134 7.59 -17.61 30.09
C LYS A 134 7.77 -18.40 28.79
N LEU A 135 6.73 -19.05 28.28
CA LEU A 135 6.78 -19.80 27.01
C LEU A 135 6.96 -18.90 25.80
N ILE A 136 6.31 -17.73 25.76
CA ILE A 136 6.52 -16.74 24.69
C ILE A 136 8.02 -16.40 24.58
N GLY A 137 8.69 -16.15 25.70
CA GLY A 137 10.13 -15.86 25.74
C GLY A 137 11.05 -17.02 25.33
N LEU A 138 10.52 -18.24 25.17
CA LEU A 138 11.25 -19.43 24.69
C LEU A 138 11.02 -19.74 23.21
N CYS A 139 10.16 -18.98 22.52
CA CYS A 139 9.86 -19.15 21.10
C CYS A 139 10.84 -18.35 20.21
N ALA A 140 10.84 -18.64 18.91
CA ALA A 140 11.68 -18.03 17.87
C ALA A 140 13.19 -18.04 18.17
N LEU A 141 13.67 -19.10 18.82
CA LEU A 141 15.09 -19.30 19.04
C LEU A 141 15.78 -19.73 17.72
N PRO A 142 17.00 -19.23 17.43
CA PRO A 142 17.74 -19.64 16.24
C PRO A 142 17.94 -21.16 16.19
N GLY A 143 17.61 -21.79 15.06
CA GLY A 143 17.71 -23.24 14.89
C GLY A 143 16.60 -24.06 15.54
N SER A 144 15.53 -23.43 16.05
CA SER A 144 14.38 -24.13 16.61
C SER A 144 13.74 -25.07 15.58
N CYS A 145 13.49 -26.31 15.98
CA CYS A 145 12.73 -27.27 15.19
C CYS A 145 11.21 -27.18 15.41
N THR A 146 10.76 -26.34 16.36
CA THR A 146 9.37 -26.27 16.85
C THR A 146 8.57 -25.08 16.31
N GLU A 147 9.03 -24.40 15.26
CA GLU A 147 8.35 -23.21 14.69
C GLU A 147 6.85 -23.42 14.40
N LYS A 148 6.44 -24.65 14.03
CA LYS A 148 5.04 -24.97 13.74
C LYS A 148 4.18 -24.93 14.99
N GLU A 149 4.68 -25.53 16.07
CA GLU A 149 4.03 -25.54 17.38
C GLU A 149 4.10 -24.17 18.05
N GLU A 150 5.21 -23.45 17.90
CA GLU A 150 5.36 -22.07 18.38
C GLU A 150 4.32 -21.15 17.72
N ALA A 151 4.21 -21.16 16.39
CA ALA A 151 3.20 -20.35 15.69
C ALA A 151 1.76 -20.74 16.07
N GLN A 152 1.49 -22.03 16.30
CA GLN A 152 0.18 -22.48 16.78
C GLN A 152 -0.12 -21.99 18.20
N PHE A 153 0.86 -22.08 19.11
CA PHE A 153 0.75 -21.57 20.47
C PHE A 153 0.52 -20.07 20.50
N LEU A 154 1.31 -19.29 19.76
CA LEU A 154 1.18 -17.84 19.74
C LEU A 154 -0.14 -17.39 19.13
N LEU A 155 -0.61 -18.05 18.06
CA LEU A 155 -1.94 -17.77 17.51
C LEU A 155 -3.05 -18.07 18.53
N ALA A 156 -2.95 -19.15 19.29
CA ALA A 156 -3.90 -19.45 20.36
C ALA A 156 -3.87 -18.38 21.47
N VAL A 157 -2.69 -17.85 21.82
CA VAL A 157 -2.56 -16.71 22.74
C VAL A 157 -3.23 -15.47 22.15
N CYS A 158 -2.92 -15.10 20.91
CA CYS A 158 -3.54 -13.95 20.22
C CYS A 158 -5.06 -14.06 20.19
N SER A 159 -5.60 -15.23 19.83
CA SER A 159 -7.04 -15.45 19.75
C SER A 159 -7.73 -15.30 21.11
N ARG A 160 -7.07 -15.67 22.21
CA ARG A 160 -7.59 -15.44 23.56
C ARG A 160 -7.50 -13.99 24.01
N VAL A 161 -6.44 -13.30 23.62
CA VAL A 161 -6.33 -11.85 23.86
C VAL A 161 -7.36 -11.08 23.04
N SER A 162 -7.70 -11.52 21.83
CA SER A 162 -8.79 -10.92 21.04
C SER A 162 -10.17 -11.14 21.65
N GLN A 163 -10.39 -12.23 22.39
CA GLN A 163 -11.63 -12.46 23.13
C GLN A 163 -11.71 -11.63 24.42
N ASP A 164 -10.56 -11.27 25.01
CA ASP A 164 -10.46 -10.45 26.22
C ASP A 164 -9.37 -9.37 26.08
N PRO A 165 -9.68 -8.23 25.43
CA PRO A 165 -8.69 -7.21 25.06
C PRO A 165 -7.90 -6.62 26.25
N HIS A 166 -8.49 -6.62 27.45
CA HIS A 166 -7.81 -6.13 28.66
C HIS A 166 -6.59 -6.97 29.03
N MET A 167 -6.50 -8.21 28.53
CA MET A 167 -5.36 -9.09 28.76
C MET A 167 -4.12 -8.70 27.96
N LEU A 168 -4.28 -7.93 26.88
CA LEU A 168 -3.19 -7.53 25.99
C LEU A 168 -2.05 -6.86 26.76
N ARG A 169 -2.37 -5.89 27.63
CA ARG A 169 -1.37 -5.16 28.43
C ARG A 169 -0.51 -6.10 29.28
N TYR A 170 -1.14 -7.11 29.87
CA TYR A 170 -0.44 -8.03 30.75
C TYR A 170 0.43 -8.99 29.94
N ILE A 171 -0.04 -9.48 28.79
CA ILE A 171 0.75 -10.38 27.93
C ILE A 171 1.94 -9.67 27.29
N LEU A 172 1.81 -8.38 26.96
CA LEU A 172 2.90 -7.58 26.39
C LEU A 172 3.98 -7.18 27.41
N GLN A 173 3.65 -7.12 28.71
CA GLN A 173 4.62 -6.82 29.75
C GLN A 173 5.50 -8.03 30.09
N PRO A 174 6.82 -7.85 30.27
CA PRO A 174 7.68 -8.91 30.79
C PRO A 174 7.33 -9.21 32.27
N PRO A 175 7.43 -10.47 32.71
CA PRO A 175 6.99 -10.89 34.04
C PRO A 175 7.66 -10.13 35.20
N ASP A 176 8.89 -9.64 35.02
CA ASP A 176 9.66 -8.96 36.07
C ASP A 176 9.16 -7.53 36.39
N ARG A 177 8.49 -6.85 35.43
CA ARG A 177 7.98 -5.48 35.65
C ARG A 177 6.70 -5.42 36.50
N LEU A 178 5.90 -6.49 36.48
CA LEU A 178 4.66 -6.60 37.27
C LEU A 178 4.93 -6.75 38.78
N LEU A 179 6.10 -7.28 39.15
CA LEU A 179 6.52 -7.40 40.55
C LEU A 179 7.12 -6.10 41.09
N ALA A 180 7.81 -5.34 40.22
CA ALA A 180 8.43 -4.06 40.59
C ALA A 180 7.41 -2.94 40.85
N SER A 181 6.26 -2.91 40.14
CA SER A 181 5.23 -1.88 40.38
C SER A 181 4.52 -2.01 41.74
N ASN A 182 4.61 -3.19 42.37
CA ASN A 182 4.01 -3.44 43.68
C ASN A 182 5.02 -3.28 44.85
N GLN A 183 6.28 -2.95 44.56
CA GLN A 183 7.36 -2.84 45.56
C GLN A 183 8.09 -1.49 45.48
N SER A 184 7.38 -0.40 45.17
CA SER A 184 7.95 0.94 45.30
C SER A 184 7.80 1.47 46.74
N THR A 185 8.56 0.88 47.66
CA THR A 185 9.13 1.58 48.83
C THR A 185 10.35 0.79 49.30
N ASP A 186 11.50 1.45 49.25
CA ASP A 186 12.76 1.14 49.95
C ASP A 186 13.50 -0.17 49.61
N ALA A 187 14.54 -0.03 48.77
CA ALA A 187 15.94 -0.42 49.05
C ALA A 187 16.68 -0.77 47.75
N ALA A 188 17.42 0.20 47.20
CA ALA A 188 18.38 -0.05 46.13
C ALA A 188 19.78 -0.21 46.73
N SER A 189 20.29 -1.45 46.79
CA SER A 189 21.73 -1.71 46.80
C SER A 189 22.09 -3.05 46.15
N CYS A 190 22.95 -2.95 45.13
CA CYS A 190 23.88 -3.97 44.64
C CYS A 190 23.30 -5.21 43.93
N GLN A 191 23.37 -5.20 42.58
CA GLN A 191 23.80 -6.34 41.75
C GLN A 191 23.98 -5.89 40.28
N SER A 192 25.22 -5.93 39.78
CA SER A 192 25.64 -5.32 38.51
C SER A 192 26.08 -6.31 37.41
N GLU A 193 25.76 -7.61 37.53
CA GLU A 193 26.20 -8.61 36.53
C GLU A 193 25.07 -9.43 35.88
N ALA A 194 23.82 -9.35 36.36
CA ALA A 194 22.65 -10.01 35.74
C ALA A 194 21.97 -9.18 34.63
N SER A 195 22.40 -7.93 34.45
CA SER A 195 21.73 -6.91 33.63
C SER A 195 21.84 -7.16 32.12
N ALA A 196 22.90 -7.84 31.66
CA ALA A 196 23.13 -8.09 30.24
C ALA A 196 22.22 -9.21 29.69
N SER A 197 21.96 -10.27 30.47
CA SER A 197 21.03 -11.34 30.07
C SER A 197 19.56 -10.97 30.24
N SER A 198 19.22 -10.09 31.20
CA SER A 198 17.84 -9.63 31.39
C SER A 198 17.42 -8.58 30.35
N ALA A 199 18.37 -7.74 29.89
CA ALA A 199 18.12 -6.78 28.80
C ALA A 199 17.74 -7.49 27.48
N VAL A 200 18.47 -8.56 27.11
CA VAL A 200 18.19 -9.36 25.89
C VAL A 200 16.87 -10.14 26.00
N GLN A 201 16.42 -10.50 27.20
CA GLN A 201 15.11 -11.13 27.41
C GLN A 201 13.95 -10.13 27.42
N SER A 202 14.20 -8.87 27.80
CA SER A 202 13.22 -7.77 27.73
C SER A 202 12.82 -7.42 26.29
N GLU A 203 13.69 -7.70 25.31
CA GLU A 203 13.43 -7.42 23.89
C GLU A 203 12.60 -8.51 23.18
N ARG A 204 12.53 -9.73 23.73
CA ARG A 204 11.84 -10.89 23.11
C ARG A 204 10.37 -10.99 23.50
N GLY A 205 9.64 -9.89 23.36
CA GLY A 205 8.20 -9.85 23.58
C GLY A 205 7.40 -10.57 22.48
N LEU A 206 6.10 -10.77 22.72
CA LEU A 206 5.17 -11.43 21.79
C LEU A 206 5.25 -10.88 20.35
N LEU A 207 5.27 -9.55 20.21
CA LEU A 207 5.34 -8.88 18.90
C LEU A 207 6.62 -9.23 18.13
N TRP A 208 7.76 -9.26 18.82
CA TRP A 208 9.04 -9.61 18.22
C TRP A 208 9.07 -11.08 17.78
N VAL A 209 8.59 -11.99 18.63
CA VAL A 209 8.55 -13.44 18.33
C VAL A 209 7.66 -13.72 17.11
N LEU A 210 6.47 -13.09 17.04
CA LEU A 210 5.59 -13.20 15.88
C LEU A 210 6.28 -12.66 14.60
N LEU A 211 6.98 -11.53 14.69
CA LEU A 211 7.74 -11.00 13.57
C LEU A 211 8.82 -11.98 13.11
N GLN A 212 9.57 -12.60 14.02
CA GLN A 212 10.58 -13.59 13.65
C GLN A 212 9.97 -14.81 12.94
N LEU A 213 8.87 -15.37 13.48
CA LEU A 213 8.20 -16.51 12.85
C LEU A 213 7.58 -16.16 11.49
N SER A 214 7.19 -14.91 11.29
CA SER A 214 6.71 -14.44 9.99
C SER A 214 7.80 -14.46 8.90
N SER A 215 9.08 -14.66 9.26
CA SER A 215 10.22 -14.89 8.35
C SER A 215 10.55 -16.37 8.09
N SER A 216 9.84 -17.31 8.72
CA SER A 216 10.07 -18.75 8.54
C SER A 216 9.99 -19.18 7.07
N GLN A 217 10.80 -20.16 6.69
CA GLN A 217 10.73 -20.78 5.36
C GLN A 217 9.41 -21.55 5.13
N ARG A 218 8.71 -21.93 6.22
CA ARG A 218 7.46 -22.70 6.16
C ARG A 218 6.25 -21.76 5.97
N PRO A 219 5.46 -21.89 4.89
CA PRO A 219 4.33 -20.98 4.63
C PRO A 219 3.28 -21.00 5.73
N ALA A 220 2.94 -22.18 6.25
CA ALA A 220 1.98 -22.33 7.35
C ALA A 220 2.41 -21.65 8.66
N VAL A 221 3.72 -21.52 8.91
CA VAL A 221 4.26 -20.81 10.08
C VAL A 221 4.10 -19.31 9.88
N ARG A 222 4.49 -18.80 8.71
CA ARG A 222 4.35 -17.38 8.36
C ARG A 222 2.90 -16.91 8.44
N LEU A 223 1.99 -17.69 7.87
CA LEU A 223 0.57 -17.36 7.81
C LEU A 223 -0.02 -17.20 9.22
N LYS A 224 0.22 -18.17 10.12
CA LYS A 224 -0.24 -18.09 11.52
C LYS A 224 0.38 -16.91 12.28
N ALA A 225 1.66 -16.61 12.03
CA ALA A 225 2.33 -15.49 12.66
C ALA A 225 1.73 -14.15 12.19
N CYS A 226 1.50 -13.98 10.89
CA CYS A 226 0.84 -12.81 10.32
C CYS A 226 -0.61 -12.66 10.80
N GLU A 227 -1.39 -13.75 10.88
CA GLU A 227 -2.74 -13.75 11.47
C GLU A 227 -2.72 -13.31 12.94
N GLY A 228 -1.75 -13.81 13.71
CA GLY A 228 -1.54 -13.38 15.09
C GLY A 228 -1.23 -11.89 15.19
N LEU A 229 -0.42 -11.34 14.28
CA LEU A 229 -0.14 -9.89 14.23
C LEU A 229 -1.38 -9.07 13.87
N LEU A 230 -2.21 -9.50 12.92
CA LEU A 230 -3.47 -8.83 12.58
C LEU A 230 -4.44 -8.81 13.76
N GLN A 231 -4.56 -9.95 14.47
CA GLN A 231 -5.38 -10.06 15.68
C GLN A 231 -4.93 -9.14 16.81
N LEU A 232 -3.62 -8.87 16.94
CA LEU A 232 -3.11 -7.94 17.94
C LEU A 232 -3.23 -6.48 17.47
N ALA A 233 -3.01 -6.22 16.18
CA ALA A 233 -3.11 -4.89 15.59
C ALA A 233 -4.53 -4.31 15.75
N SER A 234 -5.57 -5.12 15.58
CA SER A 234 -6.96 -4.69 15.76
C SER A 234 -7.30 -4.28 17.20
N LEU A 235 -6.51 -4.72 18.19
CA LEU A 235 -6.74 -4.43 19.61
C LEU A 235 -5.92 -3.24 20.13
N LEU A 236 -4.92 -2.80 19.39
CA LEU A 236 -4.09 -1.64 19.72
C LEU A 236 -4.81 -0.34 19.31
N ASP A 237 -6.00 -0.15 19.87
CA ASP A 237 -6.74 1.10 19.72
C ASP A 237 -6.19 2.13 20.71
N VAL A 238 -5.16 2.83 20.26
CA VAL A 238 -4.52 3.89 21.01
C VAL A 238 -5.04 5.19 20.44
N GLY A 239 -6.10 5.77 21.03
CA GLY A 239 -6.66 7.05 20.57
C GLY A 239 -5.57 8.09 20.23
N PRO A 240 -5.82 8.99 19.26
CA PRO A 240 -4.80 9.90 18.75
C PRO A 240 -4.16 10.69 19.90
N PRO A 241 -2.83 10.94 19.86
CA PRO A 241 -2.20 11.78 20.86
C PRO A 241 -2.92 13.14 20.88
N CYS A 242 -3.37 13.57 22.07
CA CYS A 242 -4.00 14.87 22.21
C CYS A 242 -3.04 15.93 21.62
N PRO A 243 -3.50 16.79 20.70
CA PRO A 243 -2.65 17.85 20.18
C PRO A 243 -2.17 18.71 21.36
N PRO A 244 -0.94 19.22 21.33
CA PRO A 244 -0.46 20.13 22.37
C PRO A 244 -1.41 21.32 22.43
N CYS A 245 -2.12 21.48 23.55
CA CYS A 245 -3.01 22.62 23.74
C CYS A 245 -2.18 23.91 23.62
N PRO A 246 -2.51 24.82 22.70
CA PRO A 246 -1.92 26.16 22.73
C PRO A 246 -2.25 26.78 24.10
N ALA A 247 -1.29 27.48 24.70
CA ALA A 247 -1.43 28.09 26.02
C ALA A 247 -2.68 28.99 26.06
N GLY A 248 -3.75 28.49 26.69
CA GLY A 248 -5.09 29.07 26.73
C GLY A 248 -5.90 28.46 27.88
N PRO A 249 -7.12 28.97 28.16
CA PRO A 249 -7.89 28.63 29.36
C PRO A 249 -8.25 27.13 29.40
N PRO A 250 -8.49 26.56 30.61
CA PRO A 250 -8.55 25.12 30.82
C PRO A 250 -9.66 24.48 29.98
N CYS A 251 -9.25 23.66 29.02
CA CYS A 251 -10.15 22.76 28.29
C CYS A 251 -10.78 21.76 29.26
N PRO A 252 -12.00 21.26 28.99
CA PRO A 252 -12.58 20.16 29.76
C PRO A 252 -11.60 18.97 29.82
N PRO A 253 -11.56 18.21 30.93
CA PRO A 253 -10.60 17.12 31.09
C PRO A 253 -10.79 16.14 29.93
N CYS A 254 -9.78 16.05 29.07
CA CYS A 254 -9.72 15.02 28.06
C CYS A 254 -9.91 13.66 28.76
N PRO A 255 -10.65 12.72 28.16
CA PRO A 255 -10.70 11.35 28.70
C PRO A 255 -9.25 10.87 28.91
N PRO A 256 -8.96 10.11 29.98
CA PRO A 256 -7.62 9.63 30.23
C PRO A 256 -7.14 8.96 28.95
N GLY A 257 -6.06 9.50 28.37
CA GLY A 257 -5.46 8.92 27.18
C GLY A 257 -5.19 7.43 27.39
N PRO A 258 -5.20 6.62 26.33
CA PRO A 258 -4.90 5.21 26.44
C PRO A 258 -3.58 5.02 27.21
N PRO A 259 -3.46 3.96 28.03
CA PRO A 259 -2.28 3.74 28.86
C PRO A 259 -1.03 3.78 28.00
N GLY A 260 -0.02 4.59 28.37
CA GLY A 260 1.17 4.85 27.55
C GLY A 260 1.94 3.60 27.11
N GLU A 261 1.72 2.48 27.79
CA GLU A 261 2.25 1.16 27.44
C GLU A 261 1.69 0.60 26.13
N LEU A 262 0.40 0.78 25.84
CA LEU A 262 -0.20 0.33 24.58
C LEU A 262 0.29 1.19 23.41
N TRP A 263 0.52 2.49 23.64
CA TRP A 263 1.19 3.35 22.66
C TRP A 263 2.62 2.88 22.40
N ALA A 264 3.38 2.55 23.44
CA ALA A 264 4.73 2.01 23.30
C ALA A 264 4.74 0.70 22.49
N ALA A 265 3.75 -0.19 22.72
CA ALA A 265 3.60 -1.42 21.94
C ALA A 265 3.23 -1.14 20.48
N ALA A 266 2.32 -0.20 20.21
CA ALA A 266 1.97 0.22 18.85
C ALA A 266 3.17 0.83 18.10
N ALA A 267 3.93 1.70 18.77
CA ALA A 267 5.16 2.28 18.22
C ALA A 267 6.21 1.20 17.96
N GLN A 268 6.40 0.26 18.88
CA GLN A 268 7.31 -0.88 18.69
C GLN A 268 6.87 -1.74 17.50
N LEU A 269 5.58 -2.04 17.38
CA LEU A 269 5.04 -2.80 16.25
C LEU A 269 5.31 -2.08 14.93
N GLY A 270 5.02 -0.78 14.83
CA GLY A 270 5.32 0.03 13.64
C GLY A 270 6.79 -0.01 13.24
N GLN A 271 7.70 0.14 14.21
CA GLN A 271 9.14 0.07 13.98
C GLN A 271 9.60 -1.30 13.48
N LEU A 272 9.08 -2.38 14.06
CA LEU A 272 9.39 -3.76 13.68
C LEU A 272 8.88 -4.08 12.27
N LEU A 273 7.63 -3.70 11.97
CA LEU A 273 7.00 -3.97 10.67
C LEU A 273 7.68 -3.21 9.53
N ALA A 274 7.95 -1.91 9.73
CA ALA A 274 8.66 -1.09 8.75
C ALA A 274 10.12 -1.53 8.58
N GLY A 275 10.79 -1.92 9.67
CA GLY A 275 12.15 -2.45 9.61
C GLY A 275 12.25 -3.72 8.78
N ARG A 276 11.26 -4.60 8.90
CA ARG A 276 11.20 -5.81 8.07
C ARG A 276 10.96 -5.50 6.58
N LEU A 277 10.13 -4.51 6.27
CA LEU A 277 9.94 -4.05 4.89
C LEU A 277 11.26 -3.53 4.30
N GLN A 278 12.00 -2.73 5.07
CA GLN A 278 13.31 -2.20 4.70
C GLN A 278 14.34 -3.31 4.46
N GLU A 279 14.36 -4.33 5.32
CA GLU A 279 15.22 -5.52 5.17
C GLU A 279 14.88 -6.31 3.89
N LEU A 280 13.60 -6.57 3.63
CA LEU A 280 13.19 -7.27 2.42
C LEU A 280 13.53 -6.48 1.15
N TYR A 281 13.45 -5.15 1.21
CA TYR A 281 13.86 -4.28 0.12
C TYR A 281 15.39 -4.31 -0.10
N SER A 282 16.20 -4.32 0.97
CA SER A 282 17.67 -4.36 0.83
C SER A 282 18.19 -5.70 0.29
N LEU A 283 17.39 -6.77 0.41
CA LEU A 283 17.68 -8.09 -0.17
C LEU A 283 17.30 -8.21 -1.67
N LEU A 284 16.71 -7.18 -2.26
CA LEU A 284 16.33 -7.23 -3.67
C LEU A 284 17.58 -7.26 -4.58
N PRO A 285 17.63 -8.16 -5.59
CA PRO A 285 18.72 -8.18 -6.56
C PRO A 285 18.53 -7.03 -7.57
N LEU A 286 18.80 -5.80 -7.14
CA LEU A 286 18.56 -4.58 -7.93
C LEU A 286 19.28 -4.59 -9.30
N GLU A 287 20.38 -5.33 -9.42
CA GLU A 287 21.12 -5.45 -10.68
C GLU A 287 20.43 -6.36 -11.72
N GLU A 288 19.69 -7.37 -11.26
CA GLU A 288 19.03 -8.37 -12.12
C GLU A 288 17.59 -7.97 -12.50
N LEU A 289 16.96 -7.14 -11.67
CA LEU A 289 15.56 -6.71 -11.83
C LEU A 289 15.31 -5.93 -13.11
N GLN A 290 14.36 -6.39 -13.93
CA GLN A 290 13.95 -5.71 -15.16
C GLN A 290 12.76 -4.77 -14.91
N ALA A 291 12.88 -3.53 -15.39
CA ALA A 291 11.82 -2.53 -15.26
C ALA A 291 10.52 -2.95 -16.00
N SER A 292 10.64 -3.69 -17.11
CA SER A 292 9.52 -4.23 -17.88
C SER A 292 8.66 -5.20 -17.06
N GLU A 293 9.28 -6.11 -16.32
CA GLU A 293 8.59 -7.11 -15.48
C GLU A 293 7.83 -6.45 -14.34
N LEU A 294 8.41 -5.39 -13.74
CA LEU A 294 7.79 -4.67 -12.62
C LEU A 294 6.52 -3.92 -13.01
N ARG A 295 6.41 -3.47 -14.28
CA ARG A 295 5.21 -2.78 -14.77
C ARG A 295 3.97 -3.65 -14.76
N SER A 296 4.11 -4.94 -15.10
CA SER A 296 3.00 -5.90 -15.16
C SER A 296 2.97 -6.87 -13.98
N TRP A 297 3.79 -6.66 -12.94
CA TRP A 297 3.87 -7.59 -11.81
C TRP A 297 2.50 -7.77 -11.15
N PRO A 298 2.00 -9.02 -11.03
CA PRO A 298 0.68 -9.29 -10.47
C PRO A 298 0.65 -8.95 -8.99
N ARG A 299 -0.52 -8.59 -8.45
CA ARG A 299 -0.66 -8.42 -6.99
C ARG A 299 -0.41 -9.76 -6.30
N PRO A 300 0.63 -9.89 -5.46
CA PRO A 300 0.77 -11.09 -4.66
C PRO A 300 -0.17 -11.03 -3.46
N SER A 301 -0.61 -12.19 -2.97
CA SER A 301 -1.35 -12.28 -1.72
C SER A 301 -0.44 -12.82 -0.64
N TRP A 302 -0.35 -12.13 0.50
CA TRP A 302 0.41 -12.62 1.65
C TRP A 302 -0.15 -13.94 2.23
N ARG A 303 -1.41 -14.28 1.92
CA ARG A 303 -2.06 -15.54 2.29
C ARG A 303 -1.71 -16.71 1.36
N SER A 304 -0.95 -16.47 0.28
CA SER A 304 -0.51 -17.50 -0.65
C SER A 304 0.64 -18.35 -0.10
N GLU A 305 0.64 -19.64 -0.39
CA GLU A 305 1.66 -20.60 0.08
C GLU A 305 2.88 -20.74 -0.85
N SER A 306 2.93 -20.00 -1.96
CA SER A 306 3.98 -20.17 -2.98
C SER A 306 5.39 -19.85 -2.48
N GLN A 307 6.38 -20.61 -2.98
CA GLN A 307 7.79 -20.26 -2.80
C GLN A 307 8.11 -19.08 -3.71
N ALA A 308 8.25 -17.94 -3.07
CA ALA A 308 8.39 -16.64 -3.71
C ALA A 308 9.87 -16.22 -3.78
N ASP A 309 10.27 -15.64 -4.91
CA ASP A 309 11.53 -14.93 -5.09
C ASP A 309 11.62 -13.68 -4.18
N HIS A 310 12.77 -12.99 -4.18
CA HIS A 310 12.98 -11.81 -3.32
C HIS A 310 11.93 -10.71 -3.56
N MET A 311 11.57 -10.44 -4.82
CA MET A 311 10.55 -9.45 -5.16
C MET A 311 9.17 -9.84 -4.64
N THR A 312 8.75 -11.09 -4.85
CA THR A 312 7.45 -11.55 -4.34
C THR A 312 7.42 -11.56 -2.81
N ARG A 313 8.54 -11.85 -2.12
CA ARG A 313 8.61 -11.72 -0.64
C ARG A 313 8.45 -10.26 -0.19
N PHE A 314 9.11 -9.32 -0.86
CA PHE A 314 8.94 -7.89 -0.58
C PHE A 314 7.48 -7.44 -0.80
N LEU A 315 6.89 -7.78 -1.95
CA LEU A 315 5.54 -7.36 -2.31
C LEU A 315 4.45 -8.08 -1.50
N THR A 316 4.64 -9.35 -1.10
CA THR A 316 3.72 -10.03 -0.16
C THR A 316 3.76 -9.40 1.22
N TRP A 317 4.94 -8.98 1.71
CA TRP A 317 5.02 -8.24 2.96
C TRP A 317 4.35 -6.88 2.87
N LEU A 318 4.52 -6.17 1.75
CA LEU A 318 3.79 -4.94 1.48
C LEU A 318 2.26 -5.15 1.43
N ASP A 319 1.78 -6.21 0.78
CA ASP A 319 0.36 -6.58 0.75
C ASP A 319 -0.19 -6.88 2.15
N PHE A 320 0.60 -7.54 3.00
CA PHE A 320 0.27 -7.73 4.42
C PHE A 320 0.18 -6.41 5.18
N LEU A 321 1.13 -5.49 4.98
CA LEU A 321 1.09 -4.17 5.60
C LEU A 321 -0.13 -3.36 5.12
N ASP A 322 -0.45 -3.44 3.83
CA ASP A 322 -1.61 -2.79 3.21
C ASP A 322 -2.94 -3.29 3.79
N GLU A 323 -3.08 -4.60 4.02
CA GLU A 323 -4.24 -5.18 4.72
C GLU A 323 -4.27 -4.75 6.20
N LEU A 324 -3.12 -4.81 6.89
CA LEU A 324 -3.02 -4.43 8.30
C LEU A 324 -3.39 -2.96 8.52
N THR A 325 -2.91 -2.03 7.69
CA THR A 325 -3.22 -0.59 7.81
C THR A 325 -4.62 -0.24 7.33
N ALA A 326 -5.26 -1.07 6.51
CA ALA A 326 -6.67 -0.90 6.15
C ALA A 326 -7.61 -1.26 7.30
N ASP A 327 -7.31 -2.34 8.03
CA ASP A 327 -8.22 -2.90 9.04
C ASP A 327 -7.91 -2.48 10.49
N ALA A 328 -6.70 -1.96 10.76
CA ALA A 328 -6.28 -1.53 12.09
C ALA A 328 -6.93 -0.19 12.52
N PRO A 329 -6.98 0.09 13.85
CA PRO A 329 -7.35 1.41 14.38
C PRO A 329 -6.52 2.52 13.73
N GLN A 330 -7.16 3.67 13.47
CA GLN A 330 -6.58 4.79 12.72
C GLN A 330 -5.21 5.22 13.26
N ALA A 331 -5.06 5.27 14.58
CA ALA A 331 -3.81 5.67 15.21
C ALA A 331 -2.67 4.66 14.97
N LEU A 332 -2.94 3.35 15.08
CA LEU A 332 -1.94 2.33 14.75
C LEU A 332 -1.60 2.38 13.26
N SER A 333 -2.62 2.49 12.39
CA SER A 333 -2.43 2.57 10.95
C SER A 333 -1.51 3.74 10.56
N LEU A 334 -1.74 4.92 11.17
CA LEU A 334 -0.89 6.09 11.01
C LEU A 334 0.53 5.85 11.55
N GLN A 335 0.68 5.25 12.74
CA GLN A 335 2.00 4.96 13.32
C GLN A 335 2.82 3.99 12.43
N VAL A 336 2.21 2.89 11.96
CA VAL A 336 2.86 1.93 11.05
C VAL A 336 3.25 2.61 9.74
N SER A 337 2.33 3.37 9.15
CA SER A 337 2.57 4.06 7.87
C SER A 337 3.68 5.11 8.00
N GLN A 338 3.71 5.89 9.09
CA GLN A 338 4.79 6.85 9.38
C GLN A 338 6.14 6.17 9.54
N CYS A 339 6.19 4.99 10.19
CA CYS A 339 7.43 4.22 10.28
C CYS A 339 7.92 3.76 8.90
N VAL A 340 7.00 3.38 7.99
CA VAL A 340 7.32 3.03 6.60
C VAL A 340 7.87 4.25 5.84
N LEU A 341 7.27 5.43 6.00
CA LEU A 341 7.79 6.68 5.43
C LEU A 341 9.23 6.95 5.89
N GLN A 342 9.48 6.93 7.19
CA GLN A 342 10.79 7.28 7.74
C GLN A 342 11.85 6.26 7.34
N ARG A 343 11.64 4.97 7.65
CA ARG A 343 12.67 3.93 7.50
C ARG A 343 12.90 3.49 6.07
N TRP A 344 11.83 3.31 5.30
CA TRP A 344 11.98 2.81 3.94
C TRP A 344 12.06 3.96 2.93
N LEU A 345 11.04 4.82 2.87
CA LEU A 345 10.99 5.84 1.83
C LEU A 345 12.08 6.91 2.00
N MET A 346 12.27 7.45 3.20
CA MET A 346 13.21 8.54 3.46
C MET A 346 14.66 8.07 3.66
N GLU A 347 14.90 7.05 4.48
CA GLU A 347 16.26 6.58 4.76
C GLU A 347 16.85 5.69 3.66
N THR A 348 16.02 4.96 2.90
CA THR A 348 16.50 3.94 1.93
C THR A 348 16.22 4.32 0.48
N LEU A 349 14.97 4.62 0.14
CA LEU A 349 14.57 4.84 -1.25
C LEU A 349 15.00 6.22 -1.78
N ARG A 350 14.83 7.28 -0.99
CA ARG A 350 15.23 8.65 -1.35
C ARG A 350 16.69 8.76 -1.80
N PRO A 351 17.71 8.28 -1.05
CA PRO A 351 19.10 8.37 -1.50
C PRO A 351 19.36 7.55 -2.78
N GLN A 352 18.63 6.45 -3.01
CA GLN A 352 18.75 5.67 -4.25
C GLN A 352 18.14 6.39 -5.46
N LEU A 353 17.04 7.13 -5.27
CA LEU A 353 16.47 7.96 -6.33
C LEU A 353 17.38 9.14 -6.68
N LEU A 354 18.03 9.75 -5.69
CA LEU A 354 18.98 10.85 -5.87
C LEU A 354 20.39 10.39 -6.31
N ASN A 355 20.61 9.09 -6.49
CA ASN A 355 21.90 8.53 -6.85
C ASN A 355 22.28 8.91 -8.30
N ALA A 356 23.58 9.06 -8.57
CA ALA A 356 24.09 9.28 -9.93
C ALA A 356 23.96 8.04 -10.82
N CYS A 357 23.83 6.84 -10.24
CA CYS A 357 23.71 5.60 -10.99
C CYS A 357 22.33 5.46 -11.67
N GLN A 358 22.28 5.60 -13.00
CA GLN A 358 21.05 5.48 -13.80
C GLN A 358 20.30 4.16 -13.58
N ARG A 359 21.01 3.04 -13.41
CA ARG A 359 20.40 1.73 -13.15
C ARG A 359 19.67 1.71 -11.80
N SER A 360 20.30 2.27 -10.76
CA SER A 360 19.69 2.41 -9.43
C SER A 360 18.41 3.24 -9.53
N VAL A 361 18.47 4.40 -10.20
CA VAL A 361 17.32 5.29 -10.38
C VAL A 361 16.18 4.57 -11.13
N LEU A 362 16.49 3.87 -12.22
CA LEU A 362 15.51 3.13 -13.00
C LEU A 362 14.78 2.07 -12.18
N VAL A 363 15.53 1.21 -11.47
CA VAL A 363 14.95 0.11 -10.71
C VAL A 363 14.18 0.62 -9.50
N SER A 364 14.74 1.58 -8.74
CA SER A 364 14.05 2.18 -7.59
C SER A 364 12.76 2.90 -8.01
N THR A 365 12.75 3.60 -9.15
CA THR A 365 11.54 4.24 -9.71
C THR A 365 10.52 3.19 -10.15
N SER A 366 10.97 2.09 -10.76
CA SER A 366 10.08 1.00 -11.21
C SER A 366 9.47 0.23 -10.03
N VAL A 367 10.24 -0.02 -8.97
CA VAL A 367 9.71 -0.61 -7.73
C VAL A 367 8.72 0.34 -7.09
N LEU A 368 9.03 1.64 -6.99
CA LEU A 368 8.10 2.64 -6.46
C LEU A 368 6.80 2.71 -7.29
N CYS A 369 6.89 2.69 -8.62
CA CYS A 369 5.74 2.60 -9.52
C CYS A 369 4.88 1.37 -9.22
N CYS A 370 5.50 0.20 -9.05
CA CYS A 370 4.80 -1.02 -8.68
C CYS A 370 4.14 -0.91 -7.30
N VAL A 371 4.82 -0.33 -6.30
CA VAL A 371 4.28 -0.14 -4.95
C VAL A 371 3.10 0.81 -4.97
N VAL A 372 3.21 1.96 -5.65
CA VAL A 372 2.09 2.90 -5.83
C VAL A 372 0.92 2.17 -6.45
N ARG A 373 1.09 1.44 -7.56
CA ARG A 373 0.03 0.66 -8.20
C ARG A 373 -0.70 -0.28 -7.22
N LEU A 374 0.03 -1.01 -6.38
CA LEU A 374 -0.52 -2.07 -5.54
C LEU A 374 -1.18 -1.60 -4.22
N VAL A 375 -0.73 -0.49 -3.63
CA VAL A 375 -1.24 0.01 -2.34
C VAL A 375 -2.68 0.51 -2.47
N ARG A 376 -3.52 0.14 -1.50
CA ARG A 376 -4.96 0.48 -1.42
C ARG A 376 -5.37 1.14 -0.12
N SER A 377 -4.67 0.86 0.98
CA SER A 377 -4.98 1.44 2.28
C SER A 377 -4.73 2.96 2.25
N PRO A 378 -5.66 3.76 2.80
CA PRO A 378 -5.56 5.22 2.75
C PRO A 378 -4.31 5.71 3.49
N SER A 379 -4.01 5.15 4.66
CA SER A 379 -2.87 5.60 5.46
C SER A 379 -1.51 5.36 4.81
N LEU A 380 -1.30 4.23 4.12
CA LEU A 380 -0.04 4.03 3.37
C LEU A 380 -0.01 4.89 2.11
N LEU A 381 -1.15 5.06 1.42
CA LEU A 381 -1.24 5.93 0.26
C LEU A 381 -0.88 7.37 0.64
N ASP A 382 -1.41 7.89 1.74
CA ASP A 382 -1.09 9.24 2.24
C ASP A 382 0.42 9.42 2.46
N GLN A 383 1.11 8.41 3.02
CA GLN A 383 2.56 8.47 3.22
C GLN A 383 3.36 8.35 1.92
N LEU A 384 2.88 7.59 0.93
CA LEU A 384 3.48 7.56 -0.41
C LEU A 384 3.33 8.91 -1.11
N LEU A 385 2.18 9.58 -0.96
CA LEU A 385 1.94 10.91 -1.51
C LEU A 385 2.72 11.99 -0.76
N GLU A 386 2.86 11.90 0.56
CA GLU A 386 3.75 12.75 1.35
C GLU A 386 5.19 12.67 0.82
N PHE A 387 5.68 11.46 0.56
CA PHE A 387 7.00 11.23 -0.02
C PHE A 387 7.13 11.77 -1.45
N LEU A 388 6.17 11.48 -2.33
CA LEU A 388 6.27 11.80 -3.76
C LEU A 388 5.96 13.25 -4.09
N LEU A 389 4.96 13.84 -3.44
CA LEU A 389 4.41 15.16 -3.77
C LEU A 389 4.87 16.24 -2.78
N ARG A 390 5.00 15.93 -1.49
CA ARG A 390 5.36 16.92 -0.46
C ARG A 390 6.85 16.99 -0.14
N THR A 391 7.65 16.04 -0.65
CA THR A 391 9.12 16.13 -0.59
C THR A 391 9.66 16.81 -1.86
N PRO A 392 10.09 18.09 -1.81
CA PRO A 392 10.38 18.88 -3.01
C PRO A 392 11.53 18.28 -3.85
N SER A 393 12.56 17.72 -3.19
CA SER A 393 13.67 17.07 -3.88
C SER A 393 13.25 15.84 -4.69
N VAL A 394 12.20 15.14 -4.26
CA VAL A 394 11.71 13.92 -4.94
C VAL A 394 10.76 14.31 -6.07
N LEU A 395 9.82 15.22 -5.83
CA LEU A 395 8.89 15.70 -6.85
C LEU A 395 9.63 16.33 -8.04
N GLN A 396 10.57 17.25 -7.77
CA GLN A 396 11.35 17.90 -8.82
C GLN A 396 12.17 16.90 -9.64
N LEU A 397 12.72 15.88 -8.96
CA LEU A 397 13.49 14.83 -9.61
C LEU A 397 12.61 13.94 -10.49
N LEU A 398 11.43 13.53 -9.99
CA LEU A 398 10.46 12.76 -10.75
C LEU A 398 10.07 13.48 -12.04
N LEU A 399 9.69 14.76 -11.92
CA LEU A 399 9.26 15.56 -13.06
C LEU A 399 10.41 15.82 -14.05
N ARG A 400 11.64 16.01 -13.56
CA ARG A 400 12.84 16.07 -14.41
C ARG A 400 13.10 14.76 -15.13
N HIS A 401 12.90 13.62 -14.45
CA HIS A 401 13.14 12.30 -15.04
C HIS A 401 12.12 11.96 -16.14
N CYS A 402 10.93 12.57 -16.14
CA CYS A 402 9.98 12.44 -17.24
C CYS A 402 10.55 12.90 -18.61
N ASP A 403 11.49 13.86 -18.66
CA ASP A 403 12.24 14.26 -19.87
C ASP A 403 13.71 13.80 -19.84
N HIS A 404 14.00 12.68 -19.19
CA HIS A 404 15.37 12.14 -19.12
C HIS A 404 15.82 11.60 -20.49
N ALA A 405 17.11 11.76 -20.81
CA ALA A 405 17.71 11.27 -22.07
C ALA A 405 17.70 9.74 -22.23
N SER A 406 17.50 9.00 -21.13
CA SER A 406 17.27 7.55 -21.16
C SER A 406 15.77 7.29 -21.20
N ASP A 407 15.32 6.71 -22.31
CA ASP A 407 13.92 6.35 -22.54
C ASP A 407 13.38 5.43 -21.44
N GLN A 408 14.21 4.55 -20.87
CA GLN A 408 13.77 3.63 -19.81
C GLN A 408 13.44 4.37 -18.51
N ILE A 409 14.29 5.32 -18.10
CA ILE A 409 14.05 6.14 -16.90
C ILE A 409 12.83 7.01 -17.12
N SER A 410 12.76 7.65 -18.28
CA SER A 410 11.64 8.48 -18.66
C SER A 410 10.32 7.71 -18.68
N MET A 411 10.31 6.50 -19.25
CA MET A 411 9.14 5.61 -19.24
C MET A 411 8.74 5.23 -17.81
N ALA A 412 9.68 4.83 -16.96
CA ALA A 412 9.37 4.47 -15.57
C ALA A 412 8.79 5.66 -14.79
N SER A 413 9.31 6.87 -15.01
CA SER A 413 8.82 8.10 -14.38
C SER A 413 7.44 8.51 -14.88
N LEU A 414 7.19 8.44 -16.20
CA LEU A 414 5.85 8.66 -16.76
C LEU A 414 4.84 7.63 -16.25
N SER A 415 5.20 6.35 -16.21
CA SER A 415 4.34 5.30 -15.66
C SER A 415 4.01 5.57 -14.19
N LEU A 416 4.97 6.03 -13.39
CA LEU A 416 4.70 6.42 -12.00
C LEU A 416 3.71 7.59 -11.90
N VAL A 417 3.82 8.61 -12.77
CA VAL A 417 2.83 9.71 -12.83
C VAL A 417 1.44 9.19 -13.21
N ASP A 418 1.35 8.28 -14.18
CA ASP A 418 0.09 7.67 -14.59
C ASP A 418 -0.54 6.83 -13.47
N GLU A 419 0.26 6.07 -12.72
CA GLU A 419 -0.19 5.32 -11.54
C GLU A 419 -0.67 6.25 -10.41
N LEU A 420 -0.02 7.41 -10.22
CA LEU A 420 -0.47 8.41 -9.26
C LEU A 420 -1.83 9.00 -9.64
N LEU A 421 -2.04 9.35 -10.90
CA LEU A 421 -3.31 9.89 -11.40
C LEU A 421 -4.47 8.88 -11.33
N GLN A 422 -4.18 7.60 -11.16
CA GLN A 422 -5.17 6.53 -10.97
C GLN A 422 -5.57 6.35 -9.50
N LYS A 423 -4.94 7.06 -8.55
CA LYS A 423 -5.29 6.97 -7.14
C LYS A 423 -6.48 7.85 -6.78
N PRO A 424 -7.38 7.40 -5.88
CA PRO A 424 -8.56 8.15 -5.47
C PRO A 424 -8.18 9.28 -4.48
N HIS A 425 -7.17 10.08 -4.81
CA HIS A 425 -6.65 11.13 -3.95
C HIS A 425 -6.49 12.45 -4.72
N ARG A 426 -7.33 13.43 -4.40
CA ARG A 426 -7.42 14.73 -5.10
C ARG A 426 -6.09 15.49 -5.13
N ASP A 427 -5.33 15.49 -4.03
CA ASP A 427 -4.04 16.21 -3.94
C ASP A 427 -3.05 15.87 -5.06
N VAL A 428 -3.17 14.69 -5.69
CA VAL A 428 -2.34 14.34 -6.84
C VAL A 428 -2.57 15.31 -7.99
N LEU A 429 -3.83 15.52 -8.37
CA LEU A 429 -4.19 16.41 -9.47
C LEU A 429 -4.00 17.88 -9.09
N ASP A 430 -4.30 18.23 -7.83
CA ASP A 430 -4.09 19.58 -7.31
C ASP A 430 -2.59 19.96 -7.35
N THR A 431 -1.70 19.10 -6.86
CA THR A 431 -0.26 19.39 -6.77
C THR A 431 0.43 19.34 -8.13
N LEU A 432 0.06 18.40 -9.00
CA LEU A 432 0.74 18.20 -10.28
C LEU A 432 0.26 19.17 -11.36
N VAL A 433 -1.00 19.63 -11.29
CA VAL A 433 -1.66 20.37 -12.38
C VAL A 433 -2.47 21.56 -11.89
N LEU A 434 -3.50 21.36 -11.06
CA LEU A 434 -4.52 22.39 -10.87
C LEU A 434 -3.99 23.65 -10.17
N CYS A 435 -3.07 23.52 -9.21
CA CYS A 435 -2.49 24.67 -8.50
C CYS A 435 -1.79 25.67 -9.45
N PHE A 436 -1.29 25.21 -10.60
CA PHE A 436 -0.67 26.07 -11.61
C PHE A 436 -1.71 26.77 -12.51
N LEU A 437 -2.89 26.16 -12.68
CA LEU A 437 -3.97 26.67 -13.52
C LEU A 437 -4.96 27.57 -12.78
N GLU A 438 -5.04 27.47 -11.45
CA GLU A 438 -5.97 28.23 -10.60
C GLU A 438 -5.92 29.74 -10.83
N SER A 439 -4.74 30.28 -11.10
CA SER A 439 -4.55 31.71 -11.32
C SER A 439 -5.12 32.23 -12.65
N ARG A 440 -5.33 31.35 -13.63
CA ARG A 440 -5.76 31.69 -14.99
C ARG A 440 -4.92 32.77 -15.69
N HIS A 441 -3.66 32.97 -15.28
CA HIS A 441 -2.71 33.89 -15.93
C HIS A 441 -2.34 33.48 -17.37
N TYR A 442 -2.76 32.28 -17.81
CA TYR A 442 -2.67 31.86 -19.20
C TYR A 442 -3.64 32.61 -20.12
N LEU A 443 -4.63 33.34 -19.59
CA LEU A 443 -5.55 34.14 -20.40
C LEU A 443 -4.98 35.52 -20.69
N THR A 444 -5.28 36.02 -21.87
CA THR A 444 -5.01 37.42 -22.20
C THR A 444 -5.91 38.32 -21.35
N SER A 445 -5.34 39.34 -20.70
CA SER A 445 -6.14 40.31 -19.95
C SER A 445 -7.08 41.04 -20.91
N PRO A 446 -8.37 41.20 -20.58
CA PRO A 446 -9.21 42.13 -21.32
C PRO A 446 -8.67 43.54 -21.04
N ALA A 447 -7.79 44.03 -21.91
CA ALA A 447 -7.45 45.44 -21.96
C ALA A 447 -8.77 46.23 -22.01
N GLY A 448 -8.88 47.23 -21.13
CA GLY A 448 -10.12 47.92 -20.82
C GLY A 448 -10.91 48.31 -22.07
N GLY A 449 -12.23 48.21 -21.96
CA GLY A 449 -13.14 48.84 -22.91
C GLY A 449 -12.83 50.33 -23.01
N ALA A 450 -12.06 50.71 -24.02
CA ALA A 450 -12.06 52.02 -24.63
C ALA A 450 -12.99 52.00 -25.86
N GLU A 451 -14.20 51.45 -25.67
CA GLU A 451 -15.35 51.66 -26.54
C GLU A 451 -16.44 52.35 -25.71
N ASP A 452 -16.16 53.56 -25.25
CA ASP A 452 -17.20 54.59 -25.03
C ASP A 452 -16.53 55.92 -24.65
N GLN A 453 -16.09 56.64 -25.69
CA GLN A 453 -16.07 58.11 -25.69
C GLN A 453 -15.81 58.59 -27.11
N GLN A 454 -16.89 58.76 -27.88
CA GLN A 454 -16.94 59.82 -28.87
C GLN A 454 -16.58 61.14 -28.19
N PRO A 455 -15.70 61.92 -28.82
CA PRO A 455 -16.13 63.26 -29.12
C PRO A 455 -16.00 63.52 -30.63
N ASP A 456 -17.11 63.99 -31.19
CA ASP A 456 -17.15 64.68 -32.48
C ASP A 456 -16.06 65.74 -32.53
N SER A 457 -15.26 65.78 -33.61
CA SER A 457 -14.73 67.02 -34.21
C SER A 457 -14.05 66.73 -35.54
N ASP A 458 -14.44 67.53 -36.54
CA ASP A 458 -14.00 67.60 -37.93
C ASP A 458 -12.47 67.67 -38.15
N GLY A 459 -12.03 67.22 -39.33
CA GLY A 459 -10.90 67.85 -40.03
C GLY A 459 -9.82 66.91 -40.60
N SER A 460 -9.95 66.59 -41.88
CA SER A 460 -8.92 66.59 -42.93
C SER A 460 -7.43 66.31 -42.60
N ASN A 461 -6.93 65.25 -43.25
CA ASN A 461 -5.70 65.17 -44.06
C ASN A 461 -4.32 64.90 -43.41
N ASP A 462 -3.58 64.04 -44.14
CA ASP A 462 -2.13 63.80 -44.20
C ASP A 462 -1.36 63.21 -43.00
N GLY A 463 -1.06 61.91 -43.13
CA GLY A 463 0.30 61.44 -43.47
C GLY A 463 1.41 61.52 -42.42
N GLN A 464 1.71 60.38 -41.77
CA GLN A 464 3.08 59.88 -41.61
C GLN A 464 3.10 58.48 -40.97
N ASP A 465 3.62 57.49 -41.71
CA ASP A 465 4.17 56.24 -41.16
C ASP A 465 5.29 56.55 -40.15
N PRO A 466 5.54 55.64 -39.19
CA PRO A 466 6.69 54.76 -39.40
C PRO A 466 6.50 53.29 -38.96
N GLU A 467 7.07 52.41 -39.79
CA GLU A 467 8.02 51.33 -39.44
C GLU A 467 7.51 49.99 -38.84
N ASP A 468 7.60 48.98 -39.71
CA ASP A 468 8.28 47.68 -39.55
C ASP A 468 7.79 46.67 -38.49
N ASP A 469 6.97 45.71 -38.96
CA ASP A 469 6.68 44.42 -38.31
C ASP A 469 7.78 43.39 -38.68
N PRO A 470 8.51 42.80 -37.71
CA PRO A 470 9.69 41.97 -37.98
C PRO A 470 9.39 40.49 -38.31
N PHE A 471 8.15 40.09 -38.64
CA PHE A 471 7.83 38.66 -38.80
C PHE A 471 7.55 38.15 -40.22
N PHE A 472 7.56 39.00 -41.25
CA PHE A 472 7.29 38.55 -42.63
C PHE A 472 8.25 39.17 -43.65
N SER A 473 9.32 38.44 -43.96
CA SER A 473 10.06 38.58 -45.22
C SER A 473 10.59 37.22 -45.62
N ASP A 474 9.88 36.53 -46.52
CA ASP A 474 10.37 36.24 -47.87
C ASP A 474 9.35 35.43 -48.67
N GLY A 475 9.18 35.82 -49.93
CA GLY A 475 8.02 35.56 -50.77
C GLY A 475 7.94 34.19 -51.46
N PHE A 476 6.71 33.86 -51.88
CA PHE A 476 6.42 33.13 -53.12
C PHE A 476 5.17 33.75 -53.79
N PRO A 477 5.04 33.67 -55.14
CA PRO A 477 4.19 34.57 -55.91
C PRO A 477 2.72 34.17 -55.94
N ASP A 478 1.88 35.21 -56.04
CA ASP A 478 0.44 35.21 -56.28
C ASP A 478 -0.06 34.12 -57.24
N ASP A 479 -1.06 33.37 -56.80
CA ASP A 479 -2.17 32.99 -57.68
C ASP A 479 -3.51 33.09 -56.93
N HIS A 480 -4.43 33.84 -57.52
CA HIS A 480 -5.64 34.37 -56.89
C HIS A 480 -6.69 33.29 -56.61
N LEU A 481 -7.08 33.12 -55.34
CA LEU A 481 -8.42 32.62 -54.96
C LEU A 481 -8.95 33.40 -53.75
N PRO A 482 -10.23 33.84 -53.75
CA PRO A 482 -10.77 34.67 -52.67
C PRO A 482 -10.94 33.86 -51.38
N PRO A 483 -10.77 34.47 -50.19
CA PRO A 483 -10.99 33.77 -48.93
C PRO A 483 -12.49 33.46 -48.75
N PRO A 484 -12.88 32.31 -48.18
CA PRO A 484 -14.26 32.08 -47.80
C PRO A 484 -14.62 33.07 -46.68
N ARG A 485 -15.73 33.79 -46.86
CA ARG A 485 -16.29 34.68 -45.84
C ARG A 485 -16.70 33.88 -44.60
N LEU A 486 -15.82 33.86 -43.60
CA LEU A 486 -16.18 33.48 -42.23
C LEU A 486 -17.23 34.48 -41.73
N HIS A 487 -18.42 33.97 -41.42
CA HIS A 487 -19.49 34.76 -40.82
C HIS A 487 -19.11 35.17 -39.38
N GLN A 488 -19.67 36.31 -38.97
CA GLN A 488 -19.57 36.91 -37.63
C GLN A 488 -19.87 35.94 -36.47
N PRO A 489 -19.33 36.20 -35.26
CA PRO A 489 -19.09 35.18 -34.25
C PRO A 489 -20.37 34.79 -33.50
N ALA A 490 -20.69 33.49 -33.55
CA ALA A 490 -21.58 32.87 -32.58
C ALA A 490 -20.81 32.63 -31.26
N ALA A 491 -21.56 32.45 -30.16
CA ALA A 491 -21.11 32.15 -28.80
C ALA A 491 -19.90 31.17 -28.73
N PRO A 492 -19.09 31.19 -27.64
CA PRO A 492 -17.91 30.33 -27.50
C PRO A 492 -18.23 28.88 -27.88
N GLY A 493 -17.36 28.32 -28.73
CA GLY A 493 -17.66 27.22 -29.66
C GLY A 493 -18.43 26.07 -29.03
N SER A 494 -19.46 25.59 -29.74
CA SER A 494 -20.21 24.40 -29.33
C SER A 494 -19.24 23.22 -29.16
N ALA A 495 -19.58 22.24 -28.33
CA ALA A 495 -18.80 21.01 -28.21
C ALA A 495 -18.52 20.35 -29.59
N ALA A 496 -19.44 20.51 -30.54
CA ALA A 496 -19.24 20.07 -31.92
C ALA A 496 -18.10 20.82 -32.64
N ASP A 497 -17.97 22.13 -32.43
CA ASP A 497 -16.92 22.96 -33.05
C ASP A 497 -15.54 22.62 -32.48
N ILE A 498 -15.47 22.38 -31.17
CA ILE A 498 -14.26 21.90 -30.49
C ILE A 498 -13.83 20.56 -31.10
N ILE A 499 -14.75 19.58 -31.15
CA ILE A 499 -14.47 18.25 -31.71
C ILE A 499 -13.99 18.36 -33.17
N ASN A 500 -14.69 19.15 -33.99
CA ASN A 500 -14.33 19.35 -35.40
C ASN A 500 -12.95 19.99 -35.56
N SER A 501 -12.57 20.90 -34.65
CA SER A 501 -11.24 21.52 -34.66
C SER A 501 -10.14 20.49 -34.43
N PHE A 502 -10.27 19.62 -33.43
CA PHE A 502 -9.29 18.55 -33.18
C PHE A 502 -9.28 17.49 -34.30
N LEU A 503 -10.44 17.08 -34.82
CA LEU A 503 -10.51 16.14 -35.95
C LEU A 503 -9.90 16.74 -37.23
N GLY A 504 -10.00 18.07 -37.39
CA GLY A 504 -9.41 18.82 -38.50
C GLY A 504 -7.88 18.84 -38.50
N LEU A 505 -7.23 18.60 -37.34
CA LEU A 505 -5.77 18.59 -37.23
C LEU A 505 -5.13 17.49 -38.06
N VAL A 506 -5.74 16.31 -38.16
CA VAL A 506 -5.12 15.16 -38.84
C VAL A 506 -5.29 15.29 -40.36
N PRO A 507 -4.19 15.48 -41.13
CA PRO A 507 -4.26 15.67 -42.58
C PRO A 507 -4.80 14.43 -43.30
N VAL A 508 -5.53 14.62 -44.40
CA VAL A 508 -6.20 13.53 -45.13
C VAL A 508 -5.20 12.48 -45.63
N GLN A 509 -4.00 12.92 -46.01
CA GLN A 509 -2.92 12.11 -46.57
C GLN A 509 -2.41 11.03 -45.61
N VAL A 510 -2.52 11.24 -44.29
CA VAL A 510 -2.03 10.30 -43.27
C VAL A 510 -3.15 9.51 -42.60
N ARG A 511 -4.41 9.71 -43.01
CA ARG A 511 -5.54 8.95 -42.48
C ARG A 511 -5.48 7.53 -43.04
N SER A 512 -5.27 6.53 -42.19
CA SER A 512 -5.20 5.13 -42.61
C SER A 512 -6.47 4.32 -42.33
N ALA A 513 -7.45 4.89 -41.64
CA ALA A 513 -8.63 4.15 -41.17
C ALA A 513 -9.50 3.60 -42.32
N HIS A 514 -9.54 4.29 -43.46
CA HIS A 514 -10.28 3.86 -44.64
C HIS A 514 -9.57 2.75 -45.44
N LEU A 515 -8.31 2.45 -45.11
CA LEU A 515 -7.49 1.48 -45.84
C LEU A 515 -7.74 0.03 -45.37
N LEU A 516 -8.44 -0.18 -44.25
CA LEU A 516 -8.86 -1.49 -43.74
C LEU A 516 -10.39 -1.48 -43.51
N GLN A 517 -11.07 -2.56 -43.89
CA GLN A 517 -12.51 -2.74 -43.59
C GLN A 517 -12.76 -3.00 -42.10
N ASP A 518 -11.83 -3.69 -41.44
CA ASP A 518 -11.84 -3.98 -40.00
C ASP A 518 -10.71 -3.21 -39.29
N GLY A 519 -11.02 -2.59 -38.16
CA GLY A 519 -10.10 -1.74 -37.42
C GLY A 519 -10.37 -0.25 -37.62
N GLY A 520 -11.62 0.18 -37.43
CA GLY A 520 -11.98 1.60 -37.33
C GLY A 520 -11.50 2.24 -36.02
N TYR A 521 -11.99 3.44 -35.70
CA TYR A 521 -11.68 4.15 -34.45
C TYR A 521 -12.56 3.72 -33.27
N GLU A 522 -13.46 2.76 -33.47
CA GLU A 522 -14.47 2.35 -32.48
C GLU A 522 -13.86 1.82 -31.17
N SER A 523 -12.79 1.02 -31.25
CA SER A 523 -12.07 0.55 -30.07
C SER A 523 -11.50 1.71 -29.24
N TYR A 524 -10.87 2.69 -29.90
CA TYR A 524 -10.36 3.89 -29.24
C TYR A 524 -11.47 4.72 -28.58
N VAL A 525 -12.67 4.79 -29.19
CA VAL A 525 -13.82 5.47 -28.58
C VAL A 525 -14.33 4.71 -27.36
N LEU A 526 -14.36 3.37 -27.40
CA LEU A 526 -14.71 2.55 -26.24
C LEU A 526 -13.69 2.70 -25.12
N ASP A 527 -12.39 2.69 -25.44
CA ASP A 527 -11.30 2.90 -24.49
C ASP A 527 -11.40 4.29 -23.84
N ALA A 528 -11.63 5.34 -24.65
CA ALA A 528 -11.83 6.70 -24.15
C ALA A 528 -13.06 6.81 -23.24
N ARG A 529 -14.19 6.17 -23.58
CA ARG A 529 -15.38 6.13 -22.72
C ARG A 529 -15.09 5.41 -21.41
N SER A 530 -14.36 4.31 -21.45
CA SER A 530 -13.91 3.58 -20.26
C SER A 530 -13.04 4.46 -19.38
N LEU A 531 -12.08 5.18 -19.97
CA LEU A 531 -11.19 6.10 -19.28
C LEU A 531 -11.97 7.24 -18.59
N VAL A 532 -12.91 7.87 -19.30
CA VAL A 532 -13.78 8.91 -18.72
C VAL A 532 -14.60 8.34 -17.56
N SER A 533 -15.20 7.16 -17.72
CA SER A 533 -15.96 6.53 -16.64
C SER A 533 -15.09 6.21 -15.42
N GLN A 534 -13.83 5.81 -15.61
CA GLN A 534 -12.88 5.55 -14.53
C GLN A 534 -12.49 6.85 -13.81
N CYS A 535 -12.13 7.90 -14.55
CA CYS A 535 -11.80 9.21 -13.96
C CYS A 535 -13.00 9.80 -13.20
N GLN A 536 -14.21 9.69 -13.75
CA GLN A 536 -15.44 10.08 -13.06
C GLN A 536 -15.61 9.31 -11.76
N ALA A 537 -15.46 7.97 -11.78
CA ALA A 537 -15.56 7.13 -10.59
C ALA A 537 -14.54 7.52 -9.50
N LEU A 538 -13.31 7.84 -9.88
CA LEU A 538 -12.26 8.33 -8.98
C LEU A 538 -12.63 9.69 -8.37
N SER A 539 -13.21 10.59 -9.18
CA SER A 539 -13.55 11.94 -8.75
C SER A 539 -14.94 12.12 -8.16
N LEU A 540 -15.74 11.06 -7.99
CA LEU A 540 -17.12 11.16 -7.48
C LEU A 540 -17.23 11.89 -6.14
N GLN A 541 -16.24 11.71 -5.27
CA GLN A 541 -16.20 12.32 -3.94
C GLN A 541 -15.47 13.67 -3.93
N TRP A 542 -14.85 14.06 -5.05
CA TRP A 542 -14.11 15.31 -5.15
C TRP A 542 -15.10 16.43 -5.43
N VAL A 543 -15.22 17.38 -4.51
CA VAL A 543 -16.11 18.53 -4.69
C VAL A 543 -15.46 19.50 -5.70
N TRP A 544 -15.83 19.34 -6.97
CA TRP A 544 -15.37 20.20 -8.05
C TRP A 544 -16.11 21.54 -8.10
N PRO A 545 -15.40 22.64 -8.43
CA PRO A 545 -16.05 23.91 -8.70
C PRO A 545 -16.95 23.77 -9.94
N GLN A 546 -18.13 24.40 -9.91
CA GLN A 546 -19.06 24.38 -11.05
C GLN A 546 -18.62 25.32 -12.18
N THR A 547 -17.84 26.34 -11.85
CA THR A 547 -17.31 27.33 -12.80
C THR A 547 -15.85 27.65 -12.44
N PRO A 548 -14.99 27.99 -13.41
CA PRO A 548 -13.62 28.40 -13.12
C PRO A 548 -13.60 29.69 -12.27
N PRO A 549 -12.54 29.91 -11.46
CA PRO A 549 -12.35 31.17 -10.74
C PRO A 549 -12.31 32.35 -11.73
N PRO A 550 -12.66 33.59 -11.32
CA PRO A 550 -12.64 34.74 -12.21
C PRO A 550 -11.22 34.96 -12.79
N PRO A 551 -11.10 35.46 -14.03
CA PRO A 551 -9.79 35.77 -14.61
C PRO A 551 -9.09 36.87 -13.80
N PRO A 552 -7.75 36.94 -13.83
CA PRO A 552 -6.98 37.88 -13.03
C PRO A 552 -7.37 39.34 -13.35
N THR A 553 -7.79 40.10 -12.33
CA THR A 553 -8.03 41.54 -12.44
C THR A 553 -6.71 42.28 -12.31
N CYS A 554 -6.24 42.89 -13.41
CA CYS A 554 -4.99 43.65 -13.43
C CYS A 554 -4.98 44.74 -12.37
N SER A 555 -4.14 44.58 -11.34
CA SER A 555 -3.93 45.58 -10.29
C SER A 555 -2.46 45.68 -9.90
N SER A 556 -1.56 45.68 -10.87
CA SER A 556 -0.20 46.24 -10.84
C SER A 556 0.52 45.86 -12.14
N GLY A 557 1.29 46.77 -12.71
CA GLY A 557 1.92 46.65 -14.03
C GLY A 557 3.10 45.68 -14.13
N GLU A 558 3.02 44.51 -13.48
CA GLU A 558 3.94 43.40 -13.70
C GLU A 558 3.16 42.30 -14.46
N GLU A 559 3.46 42.12 -15.75
CA GLU A 559 2.97 40.96 -16.50
C GLU A 559 3.55 39.69 -15.87
N ALA A 560 2.79 39.08 -14.96
CA ALA A 560 3.19 37.81 -14.36
C ALA A 560 3.27 36.75 -15.47
N HIS A 561 4.49 36.31 -15.80
CA HIS A 561 4.69 35.21 -16.75
C HIS A 561 3.96 33.96 -16.25
N PHE A 562 3.03 33.46 -17.06
CA PHE A 562 2.34 32.22 -16.75
C PHE A 562 3.29 31.02 -16.83
N PHE A 563 3.11 30.09 -15.90
CA PHE A 563 3.82 28.82 -15.87
C PHE A 563 2.80 27.68 -15.77
N GLU A 564 2.72 26.82 -16.79
CA GLU A 564 1.75 25.72 -16.84
C GLU A 564 2.01 24.60 -15.82
N GLY A 565 3.07 24.72 -15.02
CA GLY A 565 3.54 23.68 -14.13
C GLY A 565 4.53 22.74 -14.80
N HIS A 566 5.36 22.09 -13.97
CA HIS A 566 6.43 21.23 -14.47
C HIS A 566 5.92 20.03 -15.25
N LEU A 567 4.80 19.42 -14.83
CA LEU A 567 4.24 18.25 -15.52
C LEU A 567 3.74 18.62 -16.91
N LEU A 568 2.80 19.57 -17.03
CA LEU A 568 2.27 19.99 -18.33
C LEU A 568 3.37 20.51 -19.24
N ARG A 569 4.36 21.25 -18.70
CA ARG A 569 5.51 21.69 -19.47
C ARG A 569 6.26 20.53 -20.12
N VAL A 570 6.59 19.51 -19.35
CA VAL A 570 7.28 18.30 -19.86
C VAL A 570 6.39 17.58 -20.87
N LEU A 571 5.09 17.41 -20.57
CA LEU A 571 4.18 16.71 -21.46
C LEU A 571 4.07 17.41 -22.83
N PHE A 572 3.93 18.74 -22.84
CA PHE A 572 3.85 19.53 -24.07
C PHE A 572 5.16 19.60 -24.84
N GLU A 573 6.30 19.74 -24.15
CA GLU A 573 7.62 19.70 -24.81
C GLU A 573 7.86 18.36 -25.50
N ARG A 574 7.50 17.25 -24.84
CA ARG A 574 7.65 15.89 -25.36
C ARG A 574 6.64 15.56 -26.44
N LEU A 575 5.40 16.02 -26.31
CA LEU A 575 4.38 15.87 -27.35
C LEU A 575 4.84 16.58 -28.62
N GLY A 576 5.42 17.78 -28.47
CA GLY A 576 6.04 18.52 -29.56
C GLY A 576 7.18 17.79 -30.27
N ARG A 577 7.86 16.85 -29.61
CA ARG A 577 8.95 16.03 -30.15
C ARG A 577 8.48 14.61 -30.50
N MET A 578 7.17 14.36 -30.60
CA MET A 578 6.64 13.00 -30.72
C MET A 578 7.15 12.23 -31.95
N LEU A 579 7.50 12.92 -33.03
CA LEU A 579 8.06 12.32 -34.25
C LEU A 579 9.53 11.90 -34.12
N GLN A 580 10.15 12.19 -32.98
CA GLN A 580 11.59 11.98 -32.70
C GLN A 580 11.81 11.01 -31.54
N GLN A 581 10.74 10.56 -30.87
CA GLN A 581 10.81 9.69 -29.69
C GLN A 581 10.22 8.29 -29.96
N PRO A 582 10.60 7.28 -29.17
CA PRO A 582 10.08 5.91 -29.33
C PRO A 582 8.55 5.85 -29.25
N TYR A 583 7.96 4.89 -29.95
CA TYR A 583 6.51 4.70 -29.97
C TYR A 583 5.92 4.43 -28.58
N GLU A 584 6.61 3.67 -27.74
CA GLU A 584 6.17 3.32 -26.39
C GLU A 584 6.12 4.56 -25.48
N VAL A 585 7.07 5.48 -25.66
CA VAL A 585 7.11 6.77 -24.96
C VAL A 585 5.92 7.63 -25.38
N ASN A 586 5.64 7.71 -26.69
CA ASN A 586 4.46 8.38 -27.21
C ASN A 586 3.16 7.82 -26.64
N LEU A 587 3.05 6.49 -26.55
CA LEU A 587 1.86 5.83 -26.03
C LEU A 587 1.63 6.17 -24.55
N GLN A 588 2.66 6.10 -23.72
CA GLN A 588 2.55 6.46 -22.30
C GLN A 588 2.24 7.95 -22.12
N LEU A 589 2.91 8.81 -22.90
CA LEU A 589 2.72 10.27 -22.85
C LEU A 589 1.29 10.67 -23.21
N THR A 590 0.78 10.15 -24.32
CA THR A 590 -0.58 10.43 -24.80
C THR A 590 -1.63 9.80 -23.88
N GLY A 591 -1.33 8.68 -23.23
CA GLY A 591 -2.17 8.09 -22.18
C GLY A 591 -2.36 9.02 -20.98
N ILE A 592 -1.28 9.62 -20.47
CA ILE A 592 -1.34 10.60 -19.36
C ILE A 592 -2.15 11.83 -19.76
N LEU A 593 -1.88 12.42 -20.93
CA LEU A 593 -2.64 13.57 -21.44
C LEU A 593 -4.13 13.24 -21.60
N SER A 594 -4.46 12.07 -22.14
CA SER A 594 -5.84 11.61 -22.28
C SER A 594 -6.52 11.45 -20.91
N ARG A 595 -5.81 10.94 -19.90
CA ARG A 595 -6.33 10.81 -18.53
C ARG A 595 -6.58 12.18 -17.90
N LEU A 596 -5.68 13.15 -18.08
CA LEU A 596 -5.89 14.52 -17.61
C LEU A 596 -7.14 15.14 -18.25
N CYS A 597 -7.31 14.97 -19.56
CA CYS A 597 -8.50 15.43 -20.28
C CYS A 597 -9.79 14.70 -19.87
N ALA A 598 -9.69 13.50 -19.29
CA ALA A 598 -10.84 12.70 -18.88
C ALA A 598 -11.40 13.10 -17.50
N PHE A 599 -10.67 13.89 -16.71
CA PHE A 599 -11.20 14.47 -15.48
C PHE A 599 -12.12 15.65 -15.79
N SER A 600 -13.37 15.57 -15.34
CA SER A 600 -14.38 16.63 -15.53
C SER A 600 -14.14 17.83 -14.60
N HIS A 601 -13.09 18.60 -14.88
CA HIS A 601 -12.72 19.80 -14.11
C HIS A 601 -12.70 21.04 -15.03
N PRO A 602 -13.40 22.15 -14.67
CA PRO A 602 -13.53 23.31 -15.57
C PRO A 602 -12.20 23.91 -16.05
N LEU A 603 -11.17 23.96 -15.19
CA LEU A 603 -9.83 24.46 -15.60
C LEU A 603 -9.13 23.53 -16.60
N LEU A 604 -9.36 22.22 -16.53
CA LEU A 604 -8.78 21.26 -17.48
C LEU A 604 -9.52 21.34 -18.81
N ASP A 605 -10.85 21.45 -18.77
CA ASP A 605 -11.67 21.65 -19.96
C ASP A 605 -11.26 22.94 -20.69
N GLU A 606 -11.10 24.05 -19.96
CA GLU A 606 -10.65 25.33 -20.53
C GLU A 606 -9.23 25.26 -21.08
N TYR A 607 -8.25 24.77 -20.31
CA TYR A 607 -6.85 24.87 -20.71
C TYR A 607 -6.39 23.78 -21.71
N LEU A 608 -6.95 22.57 -21.62
CA LEU A 608 -6.55 21.43 -22.45
C LEU A 608 -7.48 21.17 -23.63
N LEU A 609 -8.79 21.44 -23.49
CA LEU A 609 -9.80 21.05 -24.48
C LEU A 609 -10.39 22.21 -25.28
N ASP A 610 -10.27 23.47 -24.85
CA ASP A 610 -10.73 24.62 -25.64
C ASP A 610 -9.66 25.07 -26.66
N PRO A 611 -9.88 24.85 -27.97
CA PRO A 611 -8.96 25.31 -29.01
C PRO A 611 -9.08 26.81 -29.28
N PHE A 612 -10.11 27.49 -28.76
CA PHE A 612 -10.41 28.90 -28.99
C PHE A 612 -9.93 29.79 -27.84
N ILE A 613 -9.19 29.24 -26.88
CA ILE A 613 -8.65 29.96 -25.74
C ILE A 613 -7.68 31.08 -26.17
N HIS A 614 -7.93 32.30 -25.68
CA HIS A 614 -7.08 33.47 -25.93
C HIS A 614 -5.89 33.49 -24.97
N LEU A 615 -4.79 32.87 -25.38
CA LEU A 615 -3.59 32.71 -24.56
C LEU A 615 -2.79 34.01 -24.38
N SER A 616 -2.27 34.23 -23.17
CA SER A 616 -1.29 35.28 -22.87
C SER A 616 0.03 35.04 -23.60
N ALA A 617 0.83 36.10 -23.76
CA ALA A 617 2.11 36.03 -24.46
C ALA A 617 3.05 34.98 -23.83
N GLY A 618 3.60 34.09 -24.67
CA GLY A 618 4.50 33.01 -24.24
C GLY A 618 3.80 31.74 -23.72
N SER A 619 2.47 31.78 -23.53
CA SER A 619 1.68 30.60 -23.18
C SER A 619 1.40 29.71 -24.39
N ARG A 620 1.17 28.42 -24.15
CA ARG A 620 0.80 27.43 -25.18
C ARG A 620 -0.39 26.59 -24.72
N SER A 621 -1.16 26.07 -25.66
CA SER A 621 -2.23 25.09 -25.41
C SER A 621 -1.88 23.73 -26.02
N LEU A 622 -2.59 22.68 -25.58
CA LEU A 622 -2.50 21.36 -26.20
C LEU A 622 -2.77 21.43 -27.70
N PHE A 623 -3.77 22.20 -28.12
CA PHE A 623 -4.13 22.40 -29.52
C PHE A 623 -2.97 23.00 -30.32
N ALA A 624 -2.36 24.09 -29.85
CA ALA A 624 -1.24 24.74 -30.52
C ALA A 624 0.00 23.83 -30.66
N VAL A 625 0.27 22.99 -29.64
CA VAL A 625 1.35 22.00 -29.70
C VAL A 625 1.08 20.95 -30.78
N LEU A 626 -0.15 20.45 -30.87
CA LEU A 626 -0.55 19.47 -31.90
C LEU A 626 -0.50 20.05 -33.31
N VAL A 627 -0.92 21.31 -33.51
CA VAL A 627 -0.79 22.00 -34.81
C VAL A 627 0.67 22.01 -35.28
N ARG A 628 1.61 22.33 -34.40
CA ARG A 628 3.04 22.32 -34.73
C ARG A 628 3.55 20.93 -35.11
N VAL A 629 3.15 19.90 -34.36
CA VAL A 629 3.50 18.51 -34.67
C VAL A 629 2.96 18.10 -36.04
N VAL A 630 1.72 18.48 -36.36
CA VAL A 630 1.13 18.21 -37.67
C VAL A 630 1.89 18.91 -38.79
N GLY A 631 2.31 20.17 -38.57
CA GLY A 631 3.16 20.90 -39.52
C GLY A 631 4.47 20.14 -39.83
N GLU A 632 5.18 19.71 -38.79
CA GLU A 632 6.42 18.92 -38.95
C GLU A 632 6.14 17.55 -39.60
N LEU A 633 5.02 16.90 -39.26
CA LEU A 633 4.58 15.67 -39.91
C LEU A 633 4.39 15.88 -41.42
N MET A 634 3.76 16.98 -41.83
CA MET A 634 3.53 17.32 -43.23
C MET A 634 4.81 17.54 -44.02
N GLU A 635 5.82 18.14 -43.43
CA GLU A 635 7.15 18.27 -44.04
C GLU A 635 7.82 16.89 -44.20
N ARG A 636 7.77 16.04 -43.17
CA ARG A 636 8.41 14.72 -43.20
C ARG A 636 7.78 13.76 -44.20
N ILE A 637 6.44 13.75 -44.34
CA ILE A 637 5.79 12.80 -45.25
C ILE A 637 6.10 13.05 -46.73
N GLN A 638 6.47 14.28 -47.10
CA GLN A 638 6.88 14.61 -48.48
C GLN A 638 8.11 13.80 -48.91
N HIS A 639 8.91 13.35 -47.96
CA HIS A 639 10.13 12.59 -48.16
C HIS A 639 9.93 11.07 -48.07
N VAL A 640 8.68 10.60 -47.83
CA VAL A 640 8.37 9.19 -47.66
C VAL A 640 7.75 8.62 -48.95
N ALA A 641 8.51 7.77 -49.65
CA ALA A 641 8.00 7.02 -50.80
C ALA A 641 6.98 5.95 -50.36
N ASP A 642 5.94 5.75 -51.19
CA ASP A 642 4.87 4.76 -51.00
C ASP A 642 4.12 4.87 -49.65
N LEU A 643 3.87 6.11 -49.21
CA LEU A 643 3.21 6.42 -47.93
C LEU A 643 1.94 5.60 -47.66
N PRO A 644 0.96 5.46 -48.58
CA PRO A 644 -0.27 4.70 -48.30
C PRO A 644 -0.02 3.23 -47.95
N GLN A 645 0.92 2.59 -48.65
CA GLN A 645 1.26 1.20 -48.41
C GLN A 645 1.99 1.03 -47.07
N ARG A 646 2.92 1.94 -46.75
CA ARG A 646 3.62 1.93 -45.45
C ARG A 646 2.65 2.15 -44.28
N LEU A 647 1.66 3.04 -44.43
CA LEU A 647 0.63 3.27 -43.41
C LEU A 647 -0.24 2.02 -43.21
N LEU A 648 -0.64 1.35 -44.28
CA LEU A 648 -1.38 0.09 -44.23
C LEU A 648 -0.59 -0.99 -43.49
N ASP A 649 0.67 -1.19 -43.87
CA ASP A 649 1.54 -2.22 -43.31
C ASP A 649 1.85 -1.95 -41.83
N THR A 650 2.11 -0.68 -41.48
CA THR A 650 2.29 -0.25 -40.08
C THR A 650 1.03 -0.48 -39.25
N ARG A 651 -0.15 -0.15 -39.79
CA ARG A 651 -1.43 -0.38 -39.10
C ARG A 651 -1.68 -1.86 -38.86
N ARG A 652 -1.41 -2.72 -39.84
CA ARG A 652 -1.50 -4.18 -39.69
C ARG A 652 -0.58 -4.68 -38.60
N HIS A 653 0.67 -4.21 -38.59
CA HIS A 653 1.64 -4.56 -37.56
C HIS A 653 1.17 -4.17 -36.15
N LEU A 654 0.73 -2.93 -35.95
CA LEU A 654 0.26 -2.43 -34.66
C LEU A 654 -1.01 -3.13 -34.16
N LEU A 655 -1.87 -3.58 -35.07
CA LEU A 655 -3.08 -4.35 -34.74
C LEU A 655 -2.81 -5.86 -34.56
N GLY A 656 -1.57 -6.32 -34.71
CA GLY A 656 -1.22 -7.75 -34.64
C GLY A 656 -1.77 -8.57 -35.82
N LEU A 657 -2.17 -7.91 -36.92
CA LEU A 657 -2.70 -8.51 -38.14
C LEU A 657 -1.55 -8.88 -39.08
N HIS A 658 -0.61 -9.72 -38.63
CA HIS A 658 0.38 -10.29 -39.55
C HIS A 658 -0.30 -11.30 -40.49
N LEU A 659 -0.05 -11.14 -41.80
CA LEU A 659 -0.20 -12.25 -42.74
C LEU A 659 1.03 -13.15 -42.55
N ASP A 660 0.84 -14.39 -42.12
CA ASP A 660 1.86 -15.43 -42.27
C ASP A 660 2.25 -15.50 -43.75
N ALA A 661 3.43 -14.99 -44.11
CA ALA A 661 3.97 -15.11 -45.45
C ALA A 661 4.43 -16.56 -45.65
N ARG A 662 3.67 -17.31 -46.45
CA ARG A 662 4.12 -18.53 -47.12
C ARG A 662 5.08 -18.22 -48.26
#